data_AF-A0A934DA30-F1
#
_entry.id   AF-A0A934DA30-F1
#
_cell.length_a   1.000
_cell.length_b   1.000
_cell.length_c   1.000
_cell.angle_alpha   90.00
_cell.angle_beta   90.00
_cell.angle_gamma   90.00
#
_symmetry.space_group_name_H-M   'P 1'
#
loop_
_entity.id
_entity.type
_entity.pdbx_description
1 polymer ?
#
loop_
_entity_poly.entity_id
_entity_poly.type
_entity_poly.pdbx_seq_one_letter_code
_entity_poly.pdbx_strand_id
1 'polypeptide(L)'
;MRCTYNPRTSAHAPERMPRAQYIRVHKPMKTFFRPTYYCIAFVLLWIGNAAAQPLPQDSIAFNPEVERQFIQAMRYFGAGAFDSAALVFTENIRLYPRSHRATGCYIMGGKALYQVGKYRESIKLLKDLIDLFPETQYADDAHYTLALNYIKVSRSEDAAAELLVAVESSHDQRLADRSVKLLDALAAGELPIGQLQLLAADAKKDETKALFNFYIGEKLFRNGDNKMALEVLRGIIQLPPHIQYVGDALKLMDRIEKTDILKIGIALPLMLKSEQAGVRDQGMEFLNGIQLAVDEYNLDAPVRLTLEIRDTERDPSVAARQVTELCSDSKVVAIIGPISSNEVFASAGIANARGIPLITPTGTSNGIASIGPYVFQANPDYDTRGRAMAEFAFKQLHAHTASSIAPRDAIGKLIADAFLDEFKRLGGDVIDAQWYESGTQDLRTQFKVIRLHGLQRMEVPFIDFGGKIKNQEVARLVAAGARRRVIDSLIERQGKIELAKLLGKNGKQIADSLRIPYLTDSMRFDSLGLAVQSIDVLFAPISSSEEIGVVGSHVKLFNIQTQLLGTQDWNEVNELDQHRQYVDNVIFSSDTYVDNNDPGYRAFAAKFQKANNNRKPSTNTLFAYDVMKFVANVVRRGATSRNAIAAAIPKTAPYVGLHTTLSFLPPRVNGFLTVLQFKNRAIKKIGQIDLSLPTP
;
A
#
# COMPACT_ATOMS: atom_id res chain seq x y z
N MET A 1 -56.28 -20.69 39.86
CA MET A 1 -57.39 -21.21 39.01
C MET A 1 -56.87 -21.17 37.56
N ARG A 2 -57.05 -22.17 36.68
CA ARG A 2 -58.30 -22.75 36.13
C ARG A 2 -59.21 -21.67 35.50
N CYS A 3 -59.74 -21.80 34.28
CA CYS A 3 -59.51 -22.82 33.24
C CYS A 3 -59.99 -22.33 31.85
N THR A 4 -59.44 -22.93 30.79
CA THR A 4 -60.02 -23.28 29.46
C THR A 4 -61.34 -22.64 28.97
N TYR A 5 -61.42 -22.29 27.68
CA TYR A 5 -62.23 -23.12 26.74
C TYR A 5 -61.87 -22.93 25.25
N ASN A 6 -61.93 -24.03 24.49
CA ASN A 6 -61.96 -24.17 23.02
C ASN A 6 -62.62 -25.53 22.73
N PRO A 7 -63.66 -25.61 21.89
CA PRO A 7 -63.58 -26.58 20.78
C PRO A 7 -64.47 -26.29 19.54
N ARG A 8 -64.04 -26.77 18.35
CA ARG A 8 -64.70 -27.89 17.59
C ARG A 8 -64.05 -28.07 16.19
N THR A 9 -63.30 -29.16 15.94
CA THR A 9 -63.69 -30.52 15.41
C THR A 9 -63.99 -30.58 13.90
N SER A 10 -63.72 -31.67 13.16
CA SER A 10 -63.14 -33.01 13.47
C SER A 10 -61.89 -33.27 12.57
N ALA A 11 -61.41 -34.44 12.09
CA ALA A 11 -61.68 -35.90 12.11
C ALA A 11 -60.40 -36.61 11.58
N HIS A 12 -60.11 -37.92 11.70
CA HIS A 12 -60.54 -39.03 12.57
C HIS A 12 -59.42 -40.13 12.57
N ALA A 13 -59.55 -41.16 13.43
CA ALA A 13 -58.68 -42.35 13.58
C ALA A 13 -59.49 -43.47 14.31
N PRO A 14 -58.98 -44.67 14.69
CA PRO A 14 -57.67 -45.34 14.49
C PRO A 14 -57.88 -46.77 13.84
N GLU A 15 -57.27 -47.94 14.13
CA GLU A 15 -56.25 -48.47 15.08
C GLU A 15 -55.69 -49.87 14.63
N ARG A 16 -54.62 -50.36 15.30
CA ARG A 16 -54.12 -51.77 15.45
C ARG A 16 -53.36 -52.48 14.29
N MET A 17 -52.63 -53.54 14.67
CA MET A 17 -51.45 -54.19 14.04
C MET A 17 -51.73 -55.69 13.68
N PRO A 18 -50.78 -56.63 13.40
CA PRO A 18 -49.30 -56.57 13.15
C PRO A 18 -48.70 -57.50 12.05
N ARG A 19 -47.46 -57.22 11.55
CA ARG A 19 -46.25 -58.13 11.53
C ARG A 19 -45.09 -57.64 10.63
N ALA A 20 -43.90 -58.27 10.82
CA ALA A 20 -42.57 -57.97 10.28
C ALA A 20 -42.43 -58.04 8.73
N GLN A 21 -41.43 -57.42 8.07
CA GLN A 21 -40.00 -57.85 8.04
C GLN A 21 -38.98 -56.72 7.68
N TYR A 22 -37.68 -57.08 7.68
CA TYR A 22 -36.43 -56.37 7.31
C TYR A 22 -36.53 -55.17 6.33
N ILE A 23 -35.73 -54.10 6.46
CA ILE A 23 -34.27 -54.03 6.18
C ILE A 23 -33.54 -53.01 7.10
N ARG A 24 -32.22 -53.16 7.32
CA ARG A 24 -31.39 -52.25 8.15
C ARG A 24 -30.19 -51.63 7.42
N VAL A 25 -30.11 -50.30 7.52
CA VAL A 25 -28.94 -49.38 7.58
C VAL A 25 -27.54 -49.99 7.29
N HIS A 26 -26.80 -49.37 6.36
CA HIS A 26 -25.36 -49.58 6.17
C HIS A 26 -24.50 -48.57 6.94
N LYS A 27 -23.35 -49.05 7.44
CA LYS A 27 -22.14 -48.27 7.78
C LYS A 27 -20.93 -49.04 7.20
N PRO A 28 -19.91 -48.37 6.63
CA PRO A 28 -18.77 -49.05 6.02
C PRO A 28 -17.65 -49.36 7.02
N MET A 29 -16.97 -50.51 6.87
CA MET A 29 -15.61 -50.69 7.40
C MET A 29 -14.82 -51.84 6.72
N LYS A 30 -13.55 -51.54 6.41
CA LYS A 30 -12.37 -52.43 6.37
C LYS A 30 -12.15 -53.49 5.26
N THR A 31 -10.84 -53.63 4.98
CA THR A 31 -10.05 -54.81 4.54
C THR A 31 -10.18 -55.40 3.13
N PHE A 32 -9.12 -55.19 2.33
CA PHE A 32 -8.27 -56.22 1.69
C PHE A 32 -8.88 -57.57 1.28
N PHE A 33 -8.79 -57.92 -0.01
CA PHE A 33 -8.08 -59.13 -0.52
C PHE A 33 -7.89 -59.06 -2.06
N ARG A 34 -6.89 -59.77 -2.60
CA ARG A 34 -6.72 -60.13 -4.04
C ARG A 34 -6.89 -61.66 -4.15
N PRO A 35 -7.51 -62.23 -5.21
CA PRO A 35 -6.72 -62.63 -6.39
C PRO A 35 -7.45 -62.63 -7.78
N THR A 36 -6.62 -62.63 -8.84
CA THR A 36 -6.59 -63.45 -10.11
C THR A 36 -7.91 -64.16 -10.57
N TYR A 37 -8.31 -64.22 -11.85
CA TYR A 37 -7.62 -64.88 -12.99
C TYR A 37 -8.01 -64.40 -14.43
N TYR A 38 -6.98 -64.18 -15.26
CA TYR A 38 -6.76 -64.60 -16.68
C TYR A 38 -7.80 -64.38 -17.82
N CYS A 39 -7.33 -63.68 -18.87
CA CYS A 39 -7.18 -64.15 -20.28
C CYS A 39 -5.89 -63.47 -20.81
N ILE A 40 -4.87 -64.10 -21.41
CA ILE A 40 -4.80 -65.04 -22.56
C ILE A 40 -5.29 -64.38 -23.87
N ALA A 41 -4.48 -64.15 -24.90
CA ALA A 41 -3.00 -64.19 -25.04
C ALA A 41 -2.58 -63.45 -26.33
N PHE A 42 -1.28 -63.14 -26.50
CA PHE A 42 -0.65 -63.17 -27.83
C PHE A 42 0.83 -63.58 -27.78
N VAL A 43 1.25 -64.30 -28.82
CA VAL A 43 2.47 -65.15 -28.89
C VAL A 43 3.03 -65.03 -30.31
N LEU A 44 4.34 -64.92 -30.58
CA LEU A 44 5.55 -64.98 -29.72
C LEU A 44 6.61 -64.03 -30.32
N LEU A 45 7.49 -63.41 -29.51
CA LEU A 45 8.89 -63.17 -29.88
C LEU A 45 9.76 -62.81 -28.66
N TRP A 46 10.32 -63.83 -27.99
CA TRP A 46 11.32 -63.67 -26.92
C TRP A 46 12.64 -64.30 -27.37
N ILE A 47 13.54 -63.48 -27.92
CA ILE A 47 14.93 -63.85 -28.18
C ILE A 47 15.81 -62.68 -27.73
N GLY A 48 16.71 -62.93 -26.79
CA GLY A 48 17.96 -62.17 -26.69
C GLY A 48 17.87 -60.72 -26.18
N ASN A 49 17.19 -60.46 -25.06
CA ASN A 49 17.59 -59.36 -24.18
C ASN A 49 18.22 -59.93 -22.92
N ALA A 50 19.47 -60.39 -23.05
CA ALA A 50 20.34 -60.57 -21.90
C ALA A 50 20.55 -59.20 -21.25
N ALA A 51 20.42 -59.11 -19.92
CA ALA A 51 20.78 -57.90 -19.20
C ALA A 51 22.27 -57.62 -19.44
N ALA A 52 22.57 -56.59 -20.23
CA ALA A 52 23.94 -56.21 -20.54
C ALA A 52 24.60 -55.73 -19.25
N GLN A 53 25.46 -56.56 -18.67
CA GLN A 53 26.34 -56.15 -17.58
C GLN A 53 27.16 -54.93 -18.05
N PRO A 54 27.36 -53.91 -17.21
CA PRO A 54 28.25 -52.81 -17.53
C PRO A 54 29.67 -53.37 -17.68
N LEU A 55 30.13 -53.51 -18.93
CA LEU A 55 31.47 -54.00 -19.23
C LEU A 55 32.49 -52.89 -18.89
N PRO A 56 33.60 -53.21 -18.20
CA PRO A 56 34.66 -52.25 -17.97
C PRO A 56 35.22 -51.72 -19.30
N GLN A 57 35.55 -50.43 -19.35
CA GLN A 57 35.85 -49.72 -20.60
C GLN A 57 37.08 -50.28 -21.34
N ASP A 58 37.93 -51.04 -20.64
CA ASP A 58 39.11 -51.75 -21.14
C ASP A 58 38.80 -52.88 -22.15
N SER A 59 37.53 -53.29 -22.29
CA SER A 59 37.11 -54.30 -23.29
C SER A 59 36.72 -53.71 -24.66
N ILE A 60 36.90 -52.41 -24.89
CA ILE A 60 36.49 -51.73 -26.14
C ILE A 60 37.66 -51.67 -27.13
N ALA A 61 37.44 -52.15 -28.35
CA ALA A 61 38.45 -52.09 -29.42
C ALA A 61 38.77 -50.65 -29.85
N PHE A 62 40.06 -50.32 -29.89
CA PHE A 62 40.57 -49.01 -30.30
C PHE A 62 40.25 -48.70 -31.78
N ASN A 63 39.75 -47.50 -32.05
CA ASN A 63 39.48 -47.02 -33.42
C ASN A 63 40.37 -45.80 -33.76
N PRO A 64 41.32 -45.91 -34.72
CA PRO A 64 42.23 -44.82 -35.09
C PRO A 64 41.55 -43.56 -35.65
N GLU A 65 40.39 -43.70 -36.29
CA GLU A 65 39.64 -42.57 -36.85
C GLU A 65 38.92 -41.79 -35.76
N VAL A 66 38.30 -42.50 -34.81
CA VAL A 66 37.73 -41.90 -33.58
C VAL A 66 38.80 -41.13 -32.82
N GLU A 67 40.00 -41.70 -32.66
CA GLU A 67 41.11 -41.03 -31.97
C GLU A 67 41.53 -39.73 -32.66
N ARG A 68 41.63 -39.74 -34.00
CA ARG A 68 41.96 -38.55 -34.80
C ARG A 68 40.90 -37.46 -34.63
N GLN A 69 39.62 -37.82 -34.74
CA GLN A 69 38.50 -36.90 -34.60
C GLN A 69 38.43 -36.31 -33.18
N PHE A 70 38.62 -37.13 -32.15
CA PHE A 70 38.68 -36.67 -30.75
C PHE A 70 39.83 -35.67 -30.54
N ILE A 71 41.03 -35.96 -31.04
CA ILE A 71 42.18 -35.04 -30.97
C ILE A 71 41.91 -33.74 -31.73
N GLN A 72 41.23 -33.78 -32.87
CA GLN A 72 40.83 -32.58 -33.62
C GLN A 72 39.81 -31.73 -32.84
N ALA A 73 38.78 -32.36 -32.27
CA ALA A 73 37.77 -31.68 -31.45
C ALA A 73 38.40 -31.04 -30.20
N MET A 74 39.35 -31.72 -29.55
CA MET A 74 40.12 -31.18 -28.43
C MET A 74 40.99 -29.97 -28.83
N ARG A 75 41.54 -29.94 -30.06
CA ARG A 75 42.25 -28.76 -30.59
C ARG A 75 41.31 -27.58 -30.82
N TYR A 76 40.12 -27.81 -31.41
CA TYR A 76 39.11 -26.76 -31.54
C TYR A 76 38.66 -26.23 -30.17
N PHE A 77 38.45 -27.11 -29.20
CA PHE A 77 38.09 -26.73 -27.82
C PHE A 77 39.17 -25.87 -27.17
N GLY A 78 40.45 -26.29 -27.26
CA GLY A 78 41.59 -25.53 -26.73
C GLY A 78 41.84 -24.19 -27.43
N ALA A 79 41.40 -24.05 -28.68
CA ALA A 79 41.44 -22.80 -29.44
C ALA A 79 40.20 -21.90 -29.24
N GLY A 80 39.23 -22.29 -28.40
CA GLY A 80 37.98 -21.56 -28.19
C GLY A 80 36.95 -21.68 -29.33
N ALA A 81 37.19 -22.53 -30.33
CA ALA A 81 36.28 -22.80 -31.44
C ALA A 81 35.19 -23.80 -31.00
N PHE A 82 34.38 -23.41 -30.01
CA PHE A 82 33.48 -24.32 -29.30
C PHE A 82 32.37 -24.91 -30.19
N ASP A 83 31.84 -24.18 -31.18
CA ASP A 83 30.91 -24.74 -32.17
C ASP A 83 31.52 -25.89 -32.99
N SER A 84 32.73 -25.70 -33.48
CA SER A 84 33.45 -26.73 -34.25
C SER A 84 33.81 -27.94 -33.37
N ALA A 85 34.18 -27.71 -32.11
CA ALA A 85 34.40 -28.78 -31.14
C ALA A 85 33.10 -29.57 -30.86
N ALA A 86 32.00 -28.87 -30.55
CA ALA A 86 30.69 -29.46 -30.27
C ALA A 86 30.17 -30.31 -31.45
N LEU A 87 30.35 -29.82 -32.68
CA LEU A 87 29.98 -30.56 -33.89
C LEU A 87 30.74 -31.89 -33.98
N VAL A 88 32.08 -31.86 -33.91
CA VAL A 88 32.89 -33.10 -34.04
C VAL A 88 32.66 -34.06 -32.88
N PHE A 89 32.49 -33.58 -31.64
CA PHE A 89 32.15 -34.45 -30.51
C PHE A 89 30.77 -35.12 -30.68
N THR A 90 29.74 -34.36 -31.08
CA THR A 90 28.37 -34.91 -31.25
C THR A 90 28.25 -35.83 -32.47
N GLU A 91 28.98 -35.55 -33.55
CA GLU A 91 29.09 -36.45 -34.70
C GLU A 91 29.82 -37.75 -34.33
N ASN A 92 30.92 -37.67 -33.58
CA ASN A 92 31.66 -38.86 -33.13
C ASN A 92 30.81 -39.75 -32.21
N ILE A 93 30.02 -39.16 -31.31
CA ILE A 93 29.03 -39.88 -30.49
C ILE A 93 27.95 -40.55 -31.36
N ARG A 94 27.43 -39.84 -32.36
CA ARG A 94 26.40 -40.37 -33.26
C ARG A 94 26.88 -41.55 -34.10
N LEU A 95 28.13 -41.50 -34.59
CA LEU A 95 28.73 -42.52 -35.45
C LEU A 95 29.33 -43.69 -34.65
N TYR A 96 29.89 -43.41 -33.46
CA TYR A 96 30.64 -44.37 -32.66
C TYR A 96 30.26 -44.34 -31.16
N PRO A 97 28.97 -44.56 -30.80
CA PRO A 97 28.43 -44.35 -29.44
C PRO A 97 29.00 -45.28 -28.36
N ARG A 98 29.77 -46.31 -28.73
CA ARG A 98 30.46 -47.25 -27.83
C ARG A 98 31.96 -47.33 -28.11
N SER A 99 32.57 -46.24 -28.57
CA SER A 99 34.01 -46.15 -28.79
C SER A 99 34.81 -45.96 -27.50
N HIS A 100 36.13 -46.18 -27.57
CA HIS A 100 37.07 -45.94 -26.47
C HIS A 100 37.17 -44.45 -26.07
N ARG A 101 36.63 -43.53 -26.87
CA ARG A 101 36.50 -42.09 -26.54
C ARG A 101 35.08 -41.64 -26.19
N ALA A 102 34.06 -42.49 -26.26
CA ALA A 102 32.66 -42.10 -26.12
C ALA A 102 32.40 -41.19 -24.91
N THR A 103 32.75 -41.63 -23.69
CA THR A 103 32.59 -40.85 -22.45
C THR A 103 33.30 -39.49 -22.48
N GLY A 104 34.50 -39.44 -23.05
CA GLY A 104 35.25 -38.20 -23.28
C GLY A 104 34.58 -37.27 -24.29
N CYS A 105 34.03 -37.80 -25.39
CA CYS A 105 33.26 -37.02 -26.36
C CYS A 105 32.00 -36.44 -25.72
N TYR A 106 31.29 -37.19 -24.88
CA TYR A 106 30.08 -36.73 -24.19
C TYR A 106 30.37 -35.55 -23.25
N ILE A 107 31.36 -35.66 -22.35
CA ILE A 107 31.68 -34.57 -21.40
C ILE A 107 32.23 -33.32 -22.11
N MET A 108 33.16 -33.50 -23.06
CA MET A 108 33.76 -32.37 -23.78
C MET A 108 32.79 -31.73 -24.79
N GLY A 109 31.91 -32.53 -25.40
CA GLY A 109 30.79 -32.05 -26.22
C GLY A 109 29.78 -31.26 -25.40
N GLY A 110 29.40 -31.74 -24.22
CA GLY A 110 28.52 -31.01 -23.29
C GLY A 110 29.15 -29.67 -22.87
N LYS A 111 30.43 -29.67 -22.48
CA LYS A 111 31.17 -28.44 -22.17
C LYS A 111 31.27 -27.48 -23.35
N ALA A 112 31.44 -27.98 -24.57
CA ALA A 112 31.48 -27.14 -25.77
C ALA A 112 30.11 -26.50 -26.03
N LEU A 113 29.02 -27.28 -25.96
CA LEU A 113 27.64 -26.81 -26.10
C LEU A 113 27.28 -25.78 -25.01
N TYR A 114 27.79 -25.93 -23.78
CA TYR A 114 27.65 -24.92 -22.72
C TYR A 114 28.28 -23.57 -23.11
N GLN A 115 29.52 -23.58 -23.62
CA GLN A 115 30.23 -22.34 -24.02
C GLN A 115 29.56 -21.64 -25.22
N VAL A 116 28.95 -22.41 -26.14
CA VAL A 116 28.13 -21.89 -27.25
C VAL A 116 26.78 -21.32 -26.76
N GLY A 117 26.35 -21.64 -25.54
CA GLY A 117 25.04 -21.27 -25.00
C GLY A 117 23.89 -22.21 -25.40
N LYS A 118 24.19 -23.36 -26.01
CA LYS A 118 23.24 -24.42 -26.40
C LYS A 118 22.85 -25.29 -25.19
N TYR A 119 22.39 -24.66 -24.11
CA TYR A 119 22.24 -25.30 -22.80
C TYR A 119 21.32 -26.53 -22.82
N ARG A 120 20.25 -26.52 -23.63
CA ARG A 120 19.32 -27.67 -23.75
C ARG A 120 19.94 -28.88 -24.46
N GLU A 121 20.80 -28.64 -25.46
CA GLU A 121 21.55 -29.71 -26.14
C GLU A 121 22.61 -30.28 -25.20
N SER A 122 23.32 -29.41 -24.47
CA SER A 122 24.28 -29.82 -23.43
C SER A 122 23.63 -30.65 -22.33
N ILE A 123 22.47 -30.24 -21.80
CA ILE A 123 21.75 -31.00 -20.75
C ILE A 123 21.40 -32.40 -21.25
N LYS A 124 20.87 -32.53 -22.47
CA LYS A 124 20.57 -33.85 -23.03
C LYS A 124 21.84 -34.70 -23.12
N LEU A 125 22.90 -34.15 -23.72
CA LEU A 125 24.14 -34.90 -23.96
C LEU A 125 24.82 -35.37 -22.65
N LEU A 126 24.76 -34.56 -21.60
CA LEU A 126 25.32 -34.92 -20.29
C LEU A 126 24.44 -35.90 -19.50
N LYS A 127 23.12 -35.95 -19.74
CA LYS A 127 22.27 -37.03 -19.21
C LYS A 127 22.46 -38.34 -19.97
N ASP A 128 22.53 -38.27 -21.31
CA ASP A 128 22.90 -39.42 -22.14
C ASP A 128 24.24 -40.04 -21.68
N LEU A 129 25.20 -39.26 -21.14
CA LEU A 129 26.44 -39.75 -20.52
C LEU A 129 26.21 -40.55 -19.23
N ILE A 130 25.48 -39.97 -18.27
CA ILE A 130 25.28 -40.56 -16.93
C ILE A 130 24.38 -41.80 -17.03
N ASP A 131 23.33 -41.75 -17.86
CA ASP A 131 22.39 -42.85 -18.05
C ASP A 131 23.04 -44.06 -18.77
N LEU A 132 24.03 -43.83 -19.65
CA LEU A 132 24.72 -44.90 -20.40
C LEU A 132 26.03 -45.37 -19.73
N PHE A 133 26.69 -44.52 -18.94
CA PHE A 133 28.01 -44.79 -18.36
C PHE A 133 28.11 -44.28 -16.89
N PRO A 134 27.27 -44.76 -15.95
CA PRO A 134 27.21 -44.22 -14.60
C PRO A 134 28.53 -44.31 -13.82
N GLU A 135 29.32 -45.37 -14.06
CA GLU A 135 30.64 -45.59 -13.44
C GLU A 135 31.79 -44.82 -14.13
N THR A 136 31.49 -43.76 -14.90
CA THR A 136 32.52 -43.03 -15.65
C THR A 136 33.33 -42.08 -14.78
N GLN A 137 34.65 -42.00 -15.01
CA GLN A 137 35.57 -41.07 -14.31
C GLN A 137 35.24 -39.58 -14.49
N TYR A 138 34.26 -39.24 -15.33
CA TYR A 138 33.79 -37.89 -15.61
C TYR A 138 32.38 -37.63 -15.01
N ALA A 139 31.83 -38.52 -14.19
CA ALA A 139 30.45 -38.41 -13.71
C ALA A 139 30.22 -37.16 -12.86
N ASP A 140 31.13 -36.87 -11.92
CA ASP A 140 31.10 -35.65 -11.09
C ASP A 140 31.22 -34.36 -11.91
N ASP A 141 32.12 -34.36 -12.90
CA ASP A 141 32.34 -33.27 -13.86
C ASP A 141 31.11 -33.08 -14.79
N ALA A 142 30.41 -34.17 -15.12
CA ALA A 142 29.15 -34.15 -15.86
C ALA A 142 28.00 -33.57 -15.02
N HIS A 143 27.85 -33.99 -13.76
CA HIS A 143 26.87 -33.42 -12.82
C HIS A 143 27.13 -31.93 -12.56
N TYR A 144 28.39 -31.53 -12.32
CA TYR A 144 28.76 -30.11 -12.20
C TYR A 144 28.44 -29.31 -13.47
N THR A 145 28.74 -29.86 -14.65
CA THR A 145 28.43 -29.20 -15.93
C THR A 145 26.92 -29.15 -16.19
N LEU A 146 26.15 -30.17 -15.77
CA LEU A 146 24.68 -30.15 -15.79
C LEU A 146 24.12 -29.02 -14.93
N ALA A 147 24.61 -28.87 -13.70
CA ALA A 147 24.20 -27.79 -12.82
C ALA A 147 24.46 -26.40 -13.42
N LEU A 148 25.64 -26.18 -14.00
CA LEU A 148 25.95 -24.93 -14.70
C LEU A 148 24.96 -24.65 -15.84
N ASN A 149 24.55 -25.66 -16.60
CA ASN A 149 23.52 -25.52 -17.62
C ASN A 149 22.14 -25.21 -17.01
N TYR A 150 21.75 -25.89 -15.94
CA TYR A 150 20.47 -25.69 -15.28
C TYR A 150 20.32 -24.28 -14.69
N ILE A 151 21.38 -23.73 -14.09
CA ILE A 151 21.44 -22.31 -13.66
C ILE A 151 21.19 -21.38 -14.86
N LYS A 152 21.80 -21.66 -16.03
CA LYS A 152 21.61 -20.85 -17.25
C LYS A 152 20.22 -20.94 -17.88
N VAL A 153 19.39 -21.91 -17.48
CA VAL A 153 17.97 -22.02 -17.89
C VAL A 153 16.99 -21.83 -16.72
N SER A 154 17.44 -21.20 -15.62
CA SER A 154 16.64 -20.88 -14.43
C SER A 154 15.97 -22.09 -13.76
N ARG A 155 16.66 -23.24 -13.76
CA ARG A 155 16.21 -24.50 -13.14
C ARG A 155 17.02 -24.79 -11.87
N SER A 156 16.85 -23.93 -10.89
CA SER A 156 17.70 -23.85 -9.69
C SER A 156 17.59 -25.09 -8.79
N GLU A 157 16.42 -25.71 -8.73
CA GLU A 157 16.18 -26.94 -7.94
C GLU A 157 16.90 -28.16 -8.55
N ASP A 158 16.85 -28.32 -9.88
CA ASP A 158 17.66 -29.32 -10.59
C ASP A 158 19.15 -29.05 -10.43
N ALA A 159 19.58 -27.79 -10.58
CA ALA A 159 20.98 -27.42 -10.42
C ALA A 159 21.53 -27.78 -9.04
N ALA A 160 20.75 -27.55 -7.98
CA ALA A 160 21.14 -27.89 -6.62
C ALA A 160 21.23 -29.42 -6.39
N ALA A 161 20.36 -30.21 -7.01
CA ALA A 161 20.44 -31.67 -6.95
C ALA A 161 21.69 -32.22 -7.67
N GLU A 162 21.97 -31.75 -8.89
CA GLU A 162 23.18 -32.15 -9.63
C GLU A 162 24.46 -31.68 -8.92
N LEU A 163 24.47 -30.49 -8.30
CA LEU A 163 25.58 -30.03 -7.45
C LEU A 163 25.77 -30.89 -6.21
N LEU A 164 24.68 -31.31 -5.53
CA LEU A 164 24.78 -32.19 -4.37
C LEU A 164 25.43 -33.53 -4.76
N VAL A 165 25.03 -34.14 -5.88
CA VAL A 165 25.69 -35.36 -6.37
C VAL A 165 27.18 -35.11 -6.62
N ALA A 166 27.54 -34.03 -7.31
CA ALA A 166 28.95 -33.67 -7.55
C ALA A 166 29.75 -33.41 -6.26
N VAL A 167 29.16 -32.82 -5.21
CA VAL A 167 29.83 -32.67 -3.90
C VAL A 167 30.01 -34.01 -3.20
N GLU A 168 29.02 -34.91 -3.29
CA GLU A 168 29.03 -36.17 -2.55
C GLU A 168 29.91 -37.25 -3.22
N SER A 169 29.98 -37.32 -4.55
CA SER A 169 30.71 -38.36 -5.30
C SER A 169 32.08 -37.95 -5.88
N SER A 170 32.40 -36.65 -5.96
CA SER A 170 33.65 -36.22 -6.60
C SER A 170 34.90 -36.66 -5.84
N HIS A 171 35.92 -37.02 -6.61
CA HIS A 171 37.27 -37.34 -6.13
C HIS A 171 38.26 -36.17 -6.38
N ASP A 172 37.87 -35.12 -7.10
CA ASP A 172 38.63 -33.86 -7.19
C ASP A 172 38.10 -32.85 -6.16
N GLN A 173 38.89 -32.61 -5.11
CA GLN A 173 38.58 -31.60 -4.10
C GLN A 173 38.31 -30.21 -4.71
N ARG A 174 38.98 -29.83 -5.81
CA ARG A 174 38.76 -28.53 -6.46
C ARG A 174 37.43 -28.44 -7.17
N LEU A 175 36.88 -29.57 -7.63
CA LEU A 175 35.54 -29.65 -8.20
C LEU A 175 34.51 -29.59 -7.07
N ALA A 176 34.69 -30.39 -6.01
CA ALA A 176 33.83 -30.36 -4.83
C ALA A 176 33.75 -28.95 -4.20
N ASP A 177 34.88 -28.27 -3.98
CA ASP A 177 34.97 -26.91 -3.45
C ASP A 177 34.21 -25.88 -4.31
N ARG A 178 34.15 -26.08 -5.64
CA ARG A 178 33.38 -25.23 -6.57
C ARG A 178 31.91 -25.55 -6.51
N SER A 179 31.56 -26.83 -6.45
CA SER A 179 30.18 -27.30 -6.34
C SER A 179 29.52 -26.80 -5.05
N VAL A 180 30.21 -26.88 -3.91
CA VAL A 180 29.73 -26.33 -2.62
C VAL A 180 29.44 -24.83 -2.72
N LYS A 181 30.31 -24.04 -3.36
CA LYS A 181 30.13 -22.57 -3.48
C LYS A 181 28.93 -22.18 -4.34
N LEU A 182 28.60 -22.96 -5.37
CA LEU A 182 27.38 -22.75 -6.16
C LEU A 182 26.14 -23.19 -5.37
N LEU A 183 26.23 -24.32 -4.65
CA LEU A 183 25.16 -24.88 -3.84
C LEU A 183 24.75 -23.97 -2.67
N ASP A 184 25.73 -23.37 -2.00
CA ASP A 184 25.57 -22.35 -0.96
C ASP A 184 24.82 -21.11 -1.49
N ALA A 185 25.23 -20.57 -2.64
CA ALA A 185 24.56 -19.42 -3.27
C ALA A 185 23.10 -19.72 -3.66
N LEU A 186 22.83 -20.90 -4.24
CA LEU A 186 21.46 -21.34 -4.55
C LEU A 186 20.63 -21.52 -3.27
N ALA A 187 21.20 -22.09 -2.22
CA ALA A 187 20.51 -22.32 -0.95
C ALA A 187 20.18 -21.00 -0.22
N ALA A 188 21.11 -20.04 -0.20
CA ALA A 188 20.90 -18.71 0.38
C ALA A 188 19.77 -17.94 -0.33
N GLY A 189 19.80 -17.91 -1.66
CA GLY A 189 18.84 -17.20 -2.49
C GLY A 189 17.60 -18.03 -2.84
N GLU A 190 17.74 -18.83 -3.87
CA GLU A 190 16.66 -19.26 -4.77
C GLU A 190 15.85 -20.47 -4.28
N LEU A 191 16.45 -21.39 -3.52
CA LEU A 191 15.78 -22.63 -3.13
C LEU A 191 14.69 -22.43 -2.04
N PRO A 192 13.48 -23.00 -2.19
CA PRO A 192 12.46 -22.99 -1.15
C PRO A 192 12.79 -23.98 -0.02
N ILE A 193 12.19 -23.79 1.17
CA ILE A 193 12.42 -24.64 2.35
C ILE A 193 12.15 -26.13 2.03
N GLY A 194 11.10 -26.46 1.28
CA GLY A 194 10.79 -27.84 0.90
C GLY A 194 11.88 -28.51 0.07
N GLN A 195 12.48 -27.80 -0.89
CA GLN A 195 13.59 -28.34 -1.68
C GLN A 195 14.87 -28.47 -0.85
N LEU A 196 15.14 -27.51 0.05
CA LEU A 196 16.24 -27.64 1.01
C LEU A 196 16.06 -28.85 1.94
N GLN A 197 14.84 -29.16 2.36
CA GLN A 197 14.53 -30.33 3.19
C GLN A 197 14.74 -31.66 2.45
N LEU A 198 14.41 -31.73 1.15
CA LEU A 198 14.71 -32.89 0.32
C LEU A 198 16.23 -33.08 0.16
N LEU A 199 16.95 -32.02 -0.22
CA LEU A 199 18.40 -32.06 -0.37
C LEU A 199 19.13 -32.36 0.95
N ALA A 200 18.60 -31.92 2.09
CA ALA A 200 19.12 -32.26 3.43
C ALA A 200 18.92 -33.73 3.81
N ALA A 201 17.92 -34.42 3.23
CA ALA A 201 17.68 -35.84 3.45
C ALA A 201 18.55 -36.73 2.55
N ASP A 202 18.84 -36.28 1.32
CA ASP A 202 19.70 -37.00 0.36
C ASP A 202 21.21 -36.78 0.62
N ALA A 203 21.58 -35.72 1.36
CA ALA A 203 22.95 -35.39 1.74
C ALA A 203 23.59 -36.47 2.64
N LYS A 204 24.84 -36.84 2.33
CA LYS A 204 25.58 -37.92 3.02
C LYS A 204 26.66 -37.36 3.93
N LYS A 205 27.42 -36.36 3.47
CA LYS A 205 28.40 -35.60 4.27
C LYS A 205 27.69 -34.73 5.31
N ASP A 206 28.39 -34.38 6.38
CA ASP A 206 27.80 -33.55 7.45
C ASP A 206 27.88 -32.07 7.12
N GLU A 207 28.83 -31.67 6.28
CA GLU A 207 29.00 -30.32 5.74
C GLU A 207 27.83 -29.92 4.84
N THR A 208 27.36 -30.83 3.97
CA THR A 208 26.20 -30.62 3.08
C THR A 208 24.90 -30.57 3.87
N LYS A 209 24.70 -31.48 4.85
CA LYS A 209 23.58 -31.41 5.80
C LYS A 209 23.59 -30.10 6.59
N ALA A 210 24.75 -29.63 7.06
CA ALA A 210 24.89 -28.39 7.81
C ALA A 210 24.51 -27.17 6.96
N LEU A 211 24.96 -27.12 5.70
CA LEU A 211 24.60 -26.08 4.72
C LEU A 211 23.09 -25.98 4.54
N PHE A 212 22.41 -27.08 4.21
CA PHE A 212 20.97 -27.05 3.97
C PHE A 212 20.17 -26.74 5.24
N ASN A 213 20.50 -27.38 6.37
CA ASN A 213 19.83 -27.11 7.64
C ASN A 213 20.04 -25.66 8.12
N PHE A 214 21.19 -25.05 7.85
CA PHE A 214 21.43 -23.64 8.18
C PHE A 214 20.47 -22.74 7.41
N TYR A 215 20.35 -22.91 6.09
CA TYR A 215 19.43 -22.11 5.28
C TYR A 215 17.94 -22.43 5.53
N ILE A 216 17.59 -23.66 5.93
CA ILE A 216 16.26 -23.98 6.46
C ILE A 216 16.01 -23.18 7.74
N GLY A 217 16.91 -23.25 8.72
CA GLY A 217 16.80 -22.52 9.99
C GLY A 217 16.75 -21.00 9.80
N GLU A 218 17.53 -20.45 8.87
CA GLU A 218 17.50 -19.03 8.55
C GLU A 218 16.19 -18.61 7.87
N LYS A 219 15.69 -19.37 6.89
CA LYS A 219 14.42 -19.07 6.22
C LYS A 219 13.22 -19.26 7.15
N LEU A 220 13.24 -20.24 8.06
CA LEU A 220 12.27 -20.36 9.16
C LEU A 220 12.32 -19.16 10.12
N PHE A 221 13.51 -18.67 10.48
CA PHE A 221 13.62 -17.46 11.31
C PHE A 221 13.12 -16.20 10.59
N ARG A 222 13.42 -16.05 9.29
CA ARG A 222 12.87 -14.96 8.46
C ARG A 222 11.33 -15.02 8.45
N ASN A 223 10.74 -16.20 8.25
CA ASN A 223 9.29 -16.43 8.32
C ASN A 223 8.69 -16.18 9.73
N GLY A 224 9.47 -16.40 10.79
CA GLY A 224 9.07 -16.17 12.19
C GLY A 224 8.77 -17.45 12.98
N ASP A 225 9.05 -18.61 12.39
CA ASP A 225 8.90 -19.93 13.01
C ASP A 225 10.05 -20.22 13.99
N ASN A 226 10.33 -19.28 14.91
CA ASN A 226 11.51 -19.29 15.80
C ASN A 226 11.70 -20.64 16.52
N LYS A 227 10.61 -21.32 16.90
CA LYS A 227 10.68 -22.67 17.48
C LYS A 227 11.29 -23.68 16.51
N MET A 228 10.81 -23.75 15.27
CA MET A 228 11.31 -24.68 14.26
C MET A 228 12.70 -24.28 13.76
N ALA A 229 13.00 -22.97 13.69
CA ALA A 229 14.35 -22.48 13.42
C ALA A 229 15.34 -22.99 14.48
N LEU A 230 15.05 -22.82 15.77
CA LEU A 230 15.89 -23.37 16.86
C LEU A 230 15.95 -24.90 16.82
N GLU A 231 14.86 -25.59 16.48
CA GLU A 231 14.81 -27.05 16.37
C GLU A 231 15.76 -27.59 15.28
N VAL A 232 15.77 -26.97 14.10
CA VAL A 232 16.67 -27.33 12.99
C VAL A 232 18.13 -26.95 13.31
N LEU A 233 18.38 -25.74 13.82
CA LEU A 233 19.73 -25.27 14.14
C LEU A 233 20.37 -26.07 15.28
N ARG A 234 19.57 -26.61 16.22
CA ARG A 234 20.04 -27.56 17.25
C ARG A 234 20.58 -28.87 16.68
N GLY A 235 20.16 -29.28 15.47
CA GLY A 235 20.77 -30.40 14.76
C GLY A 235 22.19 -30.09 14.26
N ILE A 236 22.46 -28.84 13.90
CA ILE A 236 23.76 -28.41 13.35
C ILE A 236 24.81 -28.32 14.46
N ILE A 237 24.46 -27.80 15.64
CA ILE A 237 25.43 -27.65 16.76
C ILE A 237 25.85 -28.98 17.41
N GLN A 238 25.27 -30.11 17.00
CA GLN A 238 25.73 -31.46 17.36
C GLN A 238 26.88 -31.94 16.47
N LEU A 239 27.14 -31.27 15.34
CA LEU A 239 28.15 -31.65 14.36
C LEU A 239 29.55 -31.14 14.76
N PRO A 240 30.64 -31.71 14.20
CA PRO A 240 32.01 -31.30 14.52
C PRO A 240 32.26 -29.79 14.38
N PRO A 241 32.84 -29.10 15.41
CA PRO A 241 32.98 -27.64 15.42
C PRO A 241 33.83 -26.99 14.31
N HIS A 242 34.51 -27.78 13.48
CA HIS A 242 35.25 -27.29 12.31
C HIS A 242 34.37 -27.11 11.06
N ILE A 243 33.13 -27.62 11.07
CA ILE A 243 32.18 -27.45 9.97
C ILE A 243 31.65 -26.01 9.99
N GLN A 244 31.83 -25.29 8.87
CA GLN A 244 31.59 -23.85 8.71
C GLN A 244 30.29 -23.36 9.38
N TYR A 245 29.15 -23.99 9.06
CA TYR A 245 27.83 -23.54 9.51
C TYR A 245 27.55 -23.78 11.00
N VAL A 246 28.39 -24.52 11.75
CA VAL A 246 28.22 -24.67 13.21
C VAL A 246 28.40 -23.32 13.91
N GLY A 247 29.43 -22.56 13.52
CA GLY A 247 29.68 -21.22 14.07
C GLY A 247 28.61 -20.21 13.70
N ASP A 248 28.00 -20.33 12.50
CA ASP A 248 26.94 -19.43 12.06
C ASP A 248 25.56 -19.82 12.61
N ALA A 249 25.29 -21.11 12.81
CA ALA A 249 24.11 -21.60 13.52
C ALA A 249 24.08 -21.08 14.96
N LEU A 250 25.21 -21.09 15.68
CA LEU A 250 25.31 -20.52 17.03
C LEU A 250 24.99 -19.02 17.06
N LYS A 251 25.52 -18.22 16.12
CA LYS A 251 25.20 -16.78 16.00
C LYS A 251 23.71 -16.56 15.69
N LEU A 252 23.13 -17.41 14.85
CA LEU A 252 21.72 -17.33 14.48
C LEU A 252 20.80 -17.73 15.66
N MET A 253 21.15 -18.76 16.43
CA MET A 253 20.44 -19.14 17.66
C MET A 253 20.50 -18.02 18.70
N ASP A 254 21.67 -17.47 18.97
CA ASP A 254 21.85 -16.32 19.87
C ASP A 254 20.99 -15.11 19.45
N ARG A 255 20.92 -14.83 18.14
CA ARG A 255 20.03 -13.80 17.58
C ARG A 255 18.55 -14.15 17.77
N ILE A 256 18.13 -15.40 17.54
CA ILE A 256 16.74 -15.83 17.75
C ILE A 256 16.33 -15.68 19.21
N GLU A 257 17.19 -16.08 20.14
CA GLU A 257 16.93 -16.04 21.59
C GLU A 257 16.97 -14.61 22.17
N LYS A 258 17.67 -13.68 21.51
CA LYS A 258 17.71 -12.24 21.85
C LYS A 258 16.69 -11.37 21.10
N THR A 259 16.02 -11.88 20.08
CA THR A 259 15.04 -11.10 19.30
C THR A 259 13.72 -11.04 20.07
N ASP A 260 13.52 -9.94 20.80
CA ASP A 260 12.21 -9.60 21.37
C ASP A 260 11.12 -9.60 20.27
N ILE A 261 9.94 -10.10 20.62
CA ILE A 261 8.77 -10.16 19.75
C ILE A 261 7.69 -9.25 20.32
N LEU A 262 7.37 -8.17 19.60
CA LEU A 262 6.29 -7.26 19.94
C LEU A 262 5.08 -7.51 19.05
N LYS A 263 3.89 -7.56 19.64
CA LYS A 263 2.64 -7.63 18.87
C LYS A 263 2.09 -6.23 18.58
N ILE A 264 1.61 -6.04 17.37
CA ILE A 264 0.74 -4.92 17.00
C ILE A 264 -0.68 -5.46 16.84
N GLY A 265 -1.62 -4.91 17.58
CA GLY A 265 -3.03 -5.29 17.50
C GLY A 265 -3.66 -4.66 16.26
N ILE A 266 -4.31 -5.46 15.41
CA ILE A 266 -4.93 -4.99 14.17
C ILE A 266 -6.45 -5.14 14.29
N ALA A 267 -7.15 -4.01 14.39
CA ALA A 267 -8.61 -3.97 14.53
C ALA A 267 -9.21 -3.45 13.23
N LEU A 268 -9.72 -4.35 12.37
CA LEU A 268 -10.25 -4.02 11.04
C LEU A 268 -11.60 -4.73 10.79
N PRO A 269 -12.51 -4.15 10.00
CA PRO A 269 -13.73 -4.81 9.56
C PRO A 269 -13.39 -5.78 8.43
N LEU A 270 -12.91 -6.97 8.80
CA LEU A 270 -12.54 -8.05 7.88
C LEU A 270 -13.78 -8.81 7.36
N MET A 271 -14.90 -8.69 8.06
CA MET A 271 -16.21 -9.21 7.66
C MET A 271 -16.16 -10.72 7.39
N LEU A 272 -15.39 -11.47 8.17
CA LEU A 272 -15.03 -12.88 7.93
C LEU A 272 -16.26 -13.80 7.88
N LYS A 273 -17.33 -13.42 8.57
CA LYS A 273 -18.64 -14.11 8.60
C LYS A 273 -19.61 -13.68 7.50
N SER A 274 -19.34 -12.57 6.79
CA SER A 274 -20.25 -12.05 5.76
C SER A 274 -20.14 -12.86 4.48
N GLU A 275 -21.26 -13.37 3.97
CA GLU A 275 -21.32 -14.10 2.69
C GLU A 275 -21.42 -13.18 1.46
N GLN A 276 -21.56 -11.86 1.68
CA GLN A 276 -21.66 -10.89 0.59
C GLN A 276 -20.28 -10.57 -0.02
N ALA A 277 -20.14 -10.82 -1.33
CA ALA A 277 -18.96 -10.44 -2.11
C ALA A 277 -18.75 -8.91 -2.11
N GLY A 278 -17.48 -8.47 -2.22
CA GLY A 278 -17.09 -7.05 -2.16
C GLY A 278 -17.04 -6.46 -0.75
N VAL A 279 -17.89 -6.92 0.18
CA VAL A 279 -17.96 -6.38 1.56
C VAL A 279 -16.71 -6.70 2.39
N ARG A 280 -15.97 -7.76 2.04
CA ARG A 280 -14.72 -8.15 2.72
C ARG A 280 -13.48 -7.40 2.21
N ASP A 281 -13.50 -6.91 0.97
CA ASP A 281 -12.27 -6.47 0.30
C ASP A 281 -11.63 -5.24 0.99
N GLN A 282 -12.41 -4.27 1.50
CA GLN A 282 -11.86 -3.10 2.20
C GLN A 282 -11.00 -3.49 3.42
N GLY A 283 -11.49 -4.35 4.31
CA GLY A 283 -10.72 -4.79 5.49
C GLY A 283 -9.45 -5.54 5.10
N MET A 284 -9.52 -6.36 4.05
CA MET A 284 -8.36 -7.08 3.50
C MET A 284 -7.35 -6.15 2.84
N GLU A 285 -7.76 -5.09 2.16
CA GLU A 285 -6.86 -4.08 1.58
C GLU A 285 -6.02 -3.38 2.66
N PHE A 286 -6.63 -2.99 3.79
CA PHE A 286 -5.88 -2.47 4.94
C PHE A 286 -4.90 -3.53 5.49
N LEU A 287 -5.37 -4.76 5.70
CA LEU A 287 -4.54 -5.83 6.25
C LEU A 287 -3.33 -6.15 5.37
N ASN A 288 -3.50 -6.20 4.04
CA ASN A 288 -2.43 -6.50 3.08
C ASN A 288 -1.38 -5.37 3.05
N GLY A 289 -1.78 -4.11 3.22
CA GLY A 289 -0.85 -2.97 3.36
C GLY A 289 -0.02 -3.06 4.65
N ILE A 290 -0.67 -3.39 5.77
CA ILE A 290 -0.01 -3.58 7.08
C ILE A 290 0.96 -4.76 7.04
N GLN A 291 0.54 -5.90 6.48
CA GLN A 291 1.38 -7.09 6.37
C GLN A 291 2.65 -6.81 5.55
N LEU A 292 2.54 -6.19 4.37
CA LEU A 292 3.70 -5.85 3.55
C LEU A 292 4.66 -4.88 4.27
N ALA A 293 4.13 -3.93 5.05
CA ALA A 293 4.96 -3.03 5.86
C ALA A 293 5.71 -3.76 7.00
N VAL A 294 5.07 -4.74 7.64
CA VAL A 294 5.68 -5.60 8.67
C VAL A 294 6.72 -6.53 8.07
N ASP A 295 6.42 -7.16 6.94
CA ASP A 295 7.33 -8.09 6.25
C ASP A 295 8.60 -7.35 5.81
N GLU A 296 8.48 -6.19 5.18
CA GLU A 296 9.63 -5.35 4.82
C GLU A 296 10.46 -4.91 6.03
N TYR A 297 9.81 -4.54 7.14
CA TYR A 297 10.51 -4.15 8.36
C TYR A 297 11.25 -5.33 9.00
N ASN A 298 10.66 -6.53 8.99
CA ASN A 298 11.21 -7.73 9.63
C ASN A 298 12.43 -8.33 8.91
N LEU A 299 12.76 -7.89 7.68
CA LEU A 299 13.94 -8.34 6.95
C LEU A 299 15.27 -7.99 7.65
N ASP A 300 15.33 -6.85 8.32
CA ASP A 300 16.51 -6.30 9.00
C ASP A 300 16.18 -5.70 10.39
N ALA A 301 15.08 -6.15 11.00
CA ALA A 301 14.59 -5.62 12.28
C ALA A 301 15.52 -5.91 13.46
N PRO A 302 15.73 -4.95 14.38
CA PRO A 302 16.36 -5.21 15.67
C PRO A 302 15.42 -5.92 16.67
N VAL A 303 14.11 -5.81 16.46
CA VAL A 303 13.02 -6.35 17.30
C VAL A 303 11.88 -6.78 16.39
N ARG A 304 11.45 -8.04 16.43
CA ARG A 304 10.47 -8.57 15.45
C ARG A 304 9.06 -8.08 15.76
N LEU A 305 8.33 -7.64 14.72
CA LEU A 305 6.91 -7.35 14.81
C LEU A 305 6.07 -8.53 14.35
N THR A 306 5.01 -8.84 15.10
CA THR A 306 3.94 -9.77 14.70
C THR A 306 2.57 -9.12 14.85
N LEU A 307 1.56 -9.65 14.14
CA LEU A 307 0.22 -9.06 14.10
C LEU A 307 -0.78 -9.90 14.92
N GLU A 308 -1.50 -9.25 15.82
CA GLU A 308 -2.62 -9.84 16.55
C GLU A 308 -3.92 -9.31 15.93
N ILE A 309 -4.51 -10.08 15.02
CA ILE A 309 -5.59 -9.62 14.13
C ILE A 309 -6.96 -9.87 14.78
N ARG A 310 -7.87 -8.90 14.68
CA ARG A 310 -9.29 -9.02 15.10
C ARG A 310 -10.23 -8.39 14.08
N ASP A 311 -11.31 -9.11 13.78
CA ASP A 311 -12.42 -8.63 12.95
C ASP A 311 -13.38 -7.78 13.79
N THR A 312 -13.52 -6.50 13.44
CA THR A 312 -14.46 -5.57 14.09
C THR A 312 -15.89 -5.67 13.52
N GLU A 313 -16.10 -6.44 12.44
CA GLU A 313 -17.41 -6.66 11.81
C GLU A 313 -18.15 -5.36 11.41
N ARG A 314 -17.42 -4.23 11.33
CA ARG A 314 -17.91 -2.86 11.14
C ARG A 314 -18.92 -2.40 12.21
N ASP A 315 -18.97 -3.08 13.35
CA ASP A 315 -19.88 -2.77 14.46
C ASP A 315 -19.12 -2.15 15.65
N PRO A 316 -19.53 -0.98 16.17
CA PRO A 316 -18.86 -0.34 17.30
C PRO A 316 -18.80 -1.19 18.58
N SER A 317 -19.80 -2.06 18.82
CA SER A 317 -19.85 -2.90 20.01
C SER A 317 -18.91 -4.11 19.89
N VAL A 318 -18.78 -4.69 18.69
CA VAL A 318 -17.75 -5.68 18.35
C VAL A 318 -16.37 -5.03 18.47
N ALA A 319 -16.14 -3.87 17.84
CA ALA A 319 -14.88 -3.14 17.91
C ALA A 319 -14.41 -2.87 19.35
N ALA A 320 -15.30 -2.41 20.23
CA ALA A 320 -15.02 -2.19 21.65
C ALA A 320 -14.60 -3.48 22.40
N ARG A 321 -15.20 -4.63 22.06
CA ARG A 321 -14.81 -5.95 22.59
C ARG A 321 -13.46 -6.40 22.03
N GLN A 322 -13.25 -6.31 20.71
CA GLN A 322 -11.98 -6.71 20.09
C GLN A 322 -10.79 -5.90 20.61
N VAL A 323 -10.95 -4.57 20.75
CA VAL A 323 -9.93 -3.71 21.35
C VAL A 323 -9.74 -4.04 22.83
N THR A 324 -10.77 -4.49 23.56
CA THR A 324 -10.59 -5.02 24.93
C THR A 324 -9.75 -6.29 24.97
N GLU A 325 -9.98 -7.25 24.07
CA GLU A 325 -9.16 -8.47 23.99
C GLU A 325 -7.71 -8.14 23.60
N LEU A 326 -7.50 -7.27 22.61
CA LEU A 326 -6.16 -6.78 22.24
C LEU A 326 -5.46 -6.09 23.42
N CYS A 327 -6.18 -5.35 24.26
CA CYS A 327 -5.57 -4.69 25.41
C CYS A 327 -5.13 -5.66 26.51
N SER A 328 -5.77 -6.82 26.61
CA SER A 328 -5.52 -7.83 27.64
C SER A 328 -4.22 -8.61 27.40
N ASP A 329 -3.75 -8.72 26.16
CA ASP A 329 -2.42 -9.27 25.88
C ASP A 329 -1.33 -8.23 26.16
N SER A 330 -0.57 -8.47 27.23
CA SER A 330 0.62 -7.69 27.62
C SER A 330 1.65 -7.46 26.50
N LYS A 331 1.72 -8.36 25.50
CA LYS A 331 2.65 -8.26 24.37
C LYS A 331 2.16 -7.35 23.24
N VAL A 332 0.87 -6.98 23.24
CA VAL A 332 0.34 -5.95 22.32
C VAL A 332 0.79 -4.59 22.80
N VAL A 333 1.64 -3.92 22.01
CA VAL A 333 2.26 -2.64 22.38
C VAL A 333 1.66 -1.42 21.68
N ALA A 334 0.94 -1.62 20.58
CA ALA A 334 0.14 -0.61 19.89
C ALA A 334 -1.05 -1.27 19.18
N ILE A 335 -2.07 -0.47 18.86
CA ILE A 335 -3.23 -0.90 18.05
C ILE A 335 -3.32 -0.02 16.80
N ILE A 336 -3.47 -0.64 15.62
CA ILE A 336 -3.80 0.03 14.37
C ILE A 336 -5.27 -0.28 14.03
N GLY A 337 -6.03 0.78 13.76
CA GLY A 337 -7.49 0.73 13.65
C GLY A 337 -8.21 0.94 14.99
N PRO A 338 -9.56 0.97 15.02
CA PRO A 338 -10.48 0.79 13.88
C PRO A 338 -10.38 1.88 12.81
N ILE A 339 -10.99 1.64 11.65
CA ILE A 339 -10.90 2.52 10.46
C ILE A 339 -12.07 3.50 10.32
N SER A 340 -13.22 3.25 10.96
CA SER A 340 -14.38 4.14 10.91
C SER A 340 -14.59 4.88 12.23
N SER A 341 -14.98 6.15 12.17
CA SER A 341 -15.04 7.04 13.34
C SER A 341 -15.91 6.52 14.48
N ASN A 342 -17.04 5.87 14.19
CA ASN A 342 -17.95 5.32 15.20
C ASN A 342 -17.36 4.10 15.93
N GLU A 343 -16.62 3.23 15.24
CA GLU A 343 -15.84 2.16 15.89
C GLU A 343 -14.71 2.75 16.75
N VAL A 344 -14.05 3.81 16.29
CA VAL A 344 -12.98 4.49 17.04
C VAL A 344 -13.52 5.16 18.30
N PHE A 345 -14.63 5.90 18.23
CA PHE A 345 -15.26 6.49 19.42
C PHE A 345 -15.65 5.44 20.48
N ALA A 346 -16.11 4.25 20.05
CA ALA A 346 -16.45 3.16 20.97
C ALA A 346 -15.25 2.43 21.59
N SER A 347 -14.04 2.60 21.04
CA SER A 347 -12.86 1.78 21.41
C SER A 347 -11.62 2.58 21.87
N ALA A 348 -11.45 3.82 21.43
CA ALA A 348 -10.29 4.65 21.76
C ALA A 348 -10.20 4.98 23.26
N GLY A 349 -11.33 5.21 23.93
CA GLY A 349 -11.37 5.40 25.39
C GLY A 349 -10.89 4.16 26.16
N ILE A 350 -11.16 2.97 25.61
CA ILE A 350 -10.75 1.68 26.19
C ILE A 350 -9.24 1.48 26.06
N ALA A 351 -8.68 1.74 24.88
CA ALA A 351 -7.23 1.68 24.64
C ALA A 351 -6.48 2.71 25.50
N ASN A 352 -7.00 3.94 25.58
CA ASN A 352 -6.44 5.01 26.38
C ASN A 352 -6.45 4.72 27.89
N ALA A 353 -7.56 4.19 28.42
CA ALA A 353 -7.66 3.78 29.83
C ALA A 353 -6.71 2.62 30.20
N ARG A 354 -6.26 1.83 29.22
CA ARG A 354 -5.28 0.74 29.40
C ARG A 354 -3.87 1.12 28.92
N GLY A 355 -3.64 2.40 28.62
CA GLY A 355 -2.34 2.94 28.24
C GLY A 355 -1.75 2.36 26.96
N ILE A 356 -2.57 2.02 25.96
CA ILE A 356 -2.11 1.48 24.67
C ILE A 356 -2.28 2.53 23.57
N PRO A 357 -1.22 2.90 22.83
CA PRO A 357 -1.36 3.79 21.68
C PRO A 357 -2.26 3.16 20.61
N LEU A 358 -3.37 3.81 20.31
CA LEU A 358 -4.30 3.46 19.24
C LEU A 358 -4.20 4.50 18.13
N ILE A 359 -3.86 4.03 16.92
CA ILE A 359 -3.69 4.85 15.72
C ILE A 359 -4.78 4.46 14.71
N THR A 360 -5.75 5.35 14.48
CA THR A 360 -6.72 5.13 13.39
C THR A 360 -6.14 5.60 12.04
N PRO A 361 -6.12 4.75 10.99
CA PRO A 361 -5.63 5.16 9.68
C PRO A 361 -6.54 6.18 8.97
N THR A 362 -7.85 6.07 9.13
CA THR A 362 -8.86 6.77 8.30
C THR A 362 -10.02 7.38 9.08
N GLY A 363 -10.07 7.28 10.41
CA GLY A 363 -11.06 8.02 11.20
C GLY A 363 -10.90 9.53 11.00
N THR A 364 -11.95 10.20 10.53
CA THR A 364 -11.91 11.63 10.10
C THR A 364 -12.65 12.56 11.05
N SER A 365 -13.45 12.03 11.99
CA SER A 365 -14.33 12.85 12.83
C SER A 365 -13.55 13.60 13.90
N ASN A 366 -13.78 14.92 13.98
CA ASN A 366 -13.16 15.81 14.95
C ASN A 366 -13.30 15.27 16.38
N GLY A 367 -12.26 15.47 17.20
CA GLY A 367 -12.27 15.09 18.61
C GLY A 367 -11.83 13.65 18.92
N ILE A 368 -11.62 12.77 17.93
CA ILE A 368 -11.07 11.42 18.16
C ILE A 368 -9.75 11.49 18.95
N ALA A 369 -8.78 12.30 18.51
CA ALA A 369 -7.52 12.47 19.23
C ALA A 369 -7.70 13.10 20.63
N SER A 370 -8.80 13.82 20.88
CA SER A 370 -9.10 14.46 22.18
C SER A 370 -9.57 13.46 23.25
N ILE A 371 -9.89 12.22 22.87
CA ILE A 371 -10.28 11.14 23.81
C ILE A 371 -9.15 10.82 24.81
N GLY A 372 -7.88 11.04 24.43
CA GLY A 372 -6.77 11.01 25.39
C GLY A 372 -5.37 10.96 24.76
N PRO A 373 -4.31 11.00 25.59
CA PRO A 373 -2.92 11.07 25.12
C PRO A 373 -2.44 9.83 24.34
N TYR A 374 -3.12 8.69 24.46
CA TYR A 374 -2.81 7.47 23.71
C TYR A 374 -3.60 7.34 22.40
N VAL A 375 -4.41 8.34 22.01
CA VAL A 375 -5.23 8.30 20.79
C VAL A 375 -4.63 9.20 19.72
N PHE A 376 -4.42 8.62 18.53
CA PHE A 376 -3.75 9.24 17.40
C PHE A 376 -4.57 9.05 16.11
N GLN A 377 -4.62 10.08 15.27
CA GLN A 377 -5.46 10.11 14.07
C GLN A 377 -4.60 10.42 12.83
N ALA A 378 -4.39 9.44 11.96
CA ALA A 378 -3.49 9.57 10.80
C ALA A 378 -4.11 10.34 9.62
N ASN A 379 -5.44 10.42 9.58
CA ASN A 379 -6.19 11.20 8.60
C ASN A 379 -6.52 12.59 9.16
N PRO A 380 -6.27 13.71 8.44
CA PRO A 380 -6.70 15.04 8.87
C PRO A 380 -8.21 15.09 9.14
N ASP A 381 -8.63 15.72 10.25
CA ASP A 381 -10.06 15.88 10.58
C ASP A 381 -10.74 16.99 9.77
N TYR A 382 -12.07 17.11 9.89
CA TYR A 382 -12.86 18.07 9.11
C TYR A 382 -12.50 19.54 9.42
N ASP A 383 -12.14 19.84 10.66
CA ASP A 383 -11.60 21.15 11.06
C ASP A 383 -10.24 21.42 10.39
N THR A 384 -9.30 20.48 10.51
CA THR A 384 -7.96 20.55 9.90
C THR A 384 -8.05 20.76 8.38
N ARG A 385 -9.02 20.14 7.70
CA ARG A 385 -9.29 20.30 6.26
C ARG A 385 -9.76 21.72 5.91
N GLY A 386 -10.72 22.27 6.66
CA GLY A 386 -11.19 23.65 6.46
C GLY A 386 -10.08 24.66 6.69
N ARG A 387 -9.38 24.55 7.84
CA ARG A 387 -8.27 25.45 8.20
C ARG A 387 -7.11 25.39 7.21
N ALA A 388 -6.78 24.21 6.67
CA ALA A 388 -5.69 24.07 5.71
C ALA A 388 -5.98 24.78 4.38
N MET A 389 -7.22 24.74 3.90
CA MET A 389 -7.62 25.49 2.70
C MET A 389 -7.69 27.00 2.93
N ALA A 390 -8.03 27.45 4.15
CA ALA A 390 -7.96 28.87 4.52
C ALA A 390 -6.51 29.39 4.61
N GLU A 391 -5.60 28.61 5.23
CA GLU A 391 -4.17 28.89 5.22
C GLU A 391 -3.61 28.95 3.79
N PHE A 392 -3.98 28.00 2.93
CA PHE A 392 -3.56 28.00 1.52
C PHE A 392 -4.07 29.25 0.78
N ALA A 393 -5.36 29.60 0.91
CA ALA A 393 -5.95 30.76 0.28
C ALA A 393 -5.26 32.07 0.70
N PHE A 394 -5.11 32.30 2.00
CA PHE A 394 -4.55 33.55 2.50
C PHE A 394 -3.02 33.64 2.28
N LYS A 395 -2.27 32.57 2.56
CA LYS A 395 -0.80 32.60 2.54
C LYS A 395 -0.18 32.34 1.16
N GLN A 396 -0.79 31.49 0.33
CA GLN A 396 -0.21 31.04 -0.94
C GLN A 396 -0.92 31.63 -2.18
N LEU A 397 -2.23 31.89 -2.11
CA LEU A 397 -2.93 32.65 -3.17
C LEU A 397 -3.00 34.16 -2.90
N HIS A 398 -2.60 34.60 -1.71
CA HIS A 398 -2.72 35.99 -1.24
C HIS A 398 -4.15 36.55 -1.28
N ALA A 399 -5.14 35.68 -1.13
CA ALA A 399 -6.54 36.06 -1.06
C ALA A 399 -6.81 36.92 0.19
N HIS A 400 -7.50 38.05 0.00
CA HIS A 400 -7.93 38.94 1.08
C HIS A 400 -9.44 38.88 1.31
N THR A 401 -10.19 38.36 0.34
CA THR A 401 -11.65 38.21 0.38
C THR A 401 -12.07 36.78 0.04
N ALA A 402 -13.03 36.26 0.80
CA ALA A 402 -13.58 34.92 0.58
C ALA A 402 -15.11 34.90 0.64
N SER A 403 -15.70 33.98 -0.11
CA SER A 403 -17.06 33.48 0.12
C SER A 403 -17.04 31.95 0.26
N SER A 404 -18.10 31.38 0.81
CA SER A 404 -18.30 29.92 0.80
C SER A 404 -19.70 29.53 0.35
N ILE A 405 -19.82 28.37 -0.28
CA ILE A 405 -21.08 27.69 -0.56
C ILE A 405 -20.94 26.21 -0.21
N ALA A 406 -21.70 25.76 0.79
CA ALA A 406 -21.52 24.43 1.39
C ALA A 406 -22.86 23.72 1.60
N PRO A 407 -22.89 22.37 1.62
CA PRO A 407 -24.07 21.64 2.00
C PRO A 407 -24.34 21.82 3.50
N ARG A 408 -25.62 21.87 3.88
CA ARG A 408 -26.12 22.11 5.25
C ARG A 408 -25.91 20.90 6.19
N ASP A 409 -25.37 19.79 5.67
CA ASP A 409 -25.07 18.61 6.48
C ASP A 409 -23.94 18.86 7.49
N ALA A 410 -23.78 17.93 8.43
CA ALA A 410 -22.85 18.08 9.53
C ALA A 410 -21.37 18.10 9.11
N ILE A 411 -21.00 17.53 7.97
CA ILE A 411 -19.62 17.49 7.46
C ILE A 411 -19.34 18.76 6.67
N GLY A 412 -20.18 19.10 5.70
CA GLY A 412 -20.08 20.33 4.92
C GLY A 412 -20.00 21.56 5.81
N LYS A 413 -20.81 21.60 6.88
CA LYS A 413 -20.75 22.64 7.90
C LYS A 413 -19.44 22.68 8.69
N LEU A 414 -18.94 21.56 9.20
CA LEU A 414 -17.69 21.54 9.98
C LEU A 414 -16.50 22.04 9.15
N ILE A 415 -16.42 21.67 7.86
CA ILE A 415 -15.33 22.10 6.99
C ILE A 415 -15.49 23.59 6.61
N ALA A 416 -16.70 24.04 6.29
CA ALA A 416 -16.97 25.43 5.90
C ALA A 416 -16.77 26.42 7.05
N ASP A 417 -17.32 26.14 8.25
CA ASP A 417 -17.14 26.99 9.43
C ASP A 417 -15.65 27.12 9.79
N ALA A 418 -14.91 26.00 9.79
CA ALA A 418 -13.47 25.98 10.08
C ALA A 418 -12.64 26.77 9.04
N PHE A 419 -12.99 26.70 7.75
CA PHE A 419 -12.38 27.55 6.72
C PHE A 419 -12.67 29.03 6.97
N LEU A 420 -13.94 29.38 7.21
CA LEU A 420 -14.37 30.77 7.33
C LEU A 420 -13.79 31.46 8.57
N ASP A 421 -13.70 30.76 9.70
CA ASP A 421 -13.16 31.32 10.94
C ASP A 421 -11.62 31.39 10.92
N GLU A 422 -10.93 30.43 10.30
CA GLU A 422 -9.48 30.53 10.10
C GLU A 422 -9.11 31.64 9.11
N PHE A 423 -9.86 31.81 8.01
CA PHE A 423 -9.61 32.89 7.05
C PHE A 423 -9.77 34.27 7.71
N LYS A 424 -10.77 34.45 8.59
CA LYS A 424 -10.90 35.65 9.44
C LYS A 424 -9.74 35.79 10.42
N ARG A 425 -9.32 34.71 11.08
CA ARG A 425 -8.21 34.69 12.05
C ARG A 425 -6.89 35.14 11.44
N LEU A 426 -6.64 34.78 10.18
CA LEU A 426 -5.47 35.20 9.41
C LEU A 426 -5.54 36.67 8.94
N GLY A 427 -6.73 37.29 9.01
CA GLY A 427 -6.96 38.70 8.63
C GLY A 427 -7.71 38.90 7.32
N GLY A 428 -8.28 37.84 6.74
CA GLY A 428 -9.13 37.90 5.55
C GLY A 428 -10.57 38.34 5.85
N ASP A 429 -11.23 38.93 4.85
CA ASP A 429 -12.62 39.38 4.90
C ASP A 429 -13.56 38.32 4.30
N VAL A 430 -14.68 38.04 4.98
CA VAL A 430 -15.66 37.04 4.52
C VAL A 430 -16.93 37.74 4.06
N ILE A 431 -17.15 37.72 2.74
CA ILE A 431 -18.21 38.48 2.07
C ILE A 431 -19.57 37.79 2.19
N ASP A 432 -19.60 36.46 2.07
CA ASP A 432 -20.86 35.70 2.14
C ASP A 432 -20.63 34.21 2.43
N ALA A 433 -21.60 33.54 3.07
CA ALA A 433 -21.57 32.12 3.36
C ALA A 433 -22.96 31.49 3.14
N GLN A 434 -23.09 30.70 2.07
CA GLN A 434 -24.35 30.11 1.64
C GLN A 434 -24.45 28.60 1.91
N TRP A 435 -25.69 28.15 2.11
CA TRP A 435 -26.01 26.77 2.47
C TRP A 435 -27.03 26.17 1.52
N TYR A 436 -26.82 24.92 1.10
CA TYR A 436 -27.74 24.15 0.25
C TYR A 436 -27.99 22.74 0.81
N GLU A 437 -29.01 22.02 0.32
CA GLU A 437 -29.21 20.62 0.69
C GLU A 437 -28.45 19.73 -0.31
N SER A 438 -27.65 18.74 0.13
CA SER A 438 -26.82 17.96 -0.79
C SER A 438 -27.65 17.24 -1.87
N GLY A 439 -27.10 17.15 -3.08
CA GLY A 439 -27.79 16.71 -4.29
C GLY A 439 -28.61 17.80 -5.00
N THR A 440 -28.72 19.02 -4.43
CA THR A 440 -29.43 20.15 -5.07
C THR A 440 -28.80 20.52 -6.41
N GLN A 441 -29.62 20.48 -7.47
CA GLN A 441 -29.22 20.81 -8.85
C GLN A 441 -29.40 22.30 -9.21
N ASP A 442 -30.10 23.08 -8.37
CA ASP A 442 -30.40 24.50 -8.58
C ASP A 442 -29.88 25.34 -7.41
N LEU A 443 -28.72 25.96 -7.60
CA LEU A 443 -28.08 26.85 -6.62
C LEU A 443 -28.32 28.33 -6.94
N ARG A 444 -29.25 28.67 -7.85
CA ARG A 444 -29.50 30.05 -8.30
C ARG A 444 -29.90 30.99 -7.17
N THR A 445 -30.48 30.48 -6.09
CA THR A 445 -30.84 31.30 -4.91
C THR A 445 -29.58 31.72 -4.14
N GLN A 446 -28.71 30.77 -3.83
CA GLN A 446 -27.44 30.98 -3.13
C GLN A 446 -26.52 31.91 -3.94
N PHE A 447 -26.32 31.61 -5.23
CA PHE A 447 -25.45 32.42 -6.09
C PHE A 447 -25.98 33.83 -6.37
N LYS A 448 -27.30 34.08 -6.30
CA LYS A 448 -27.84 35.46 -6.30
C LYS A 448 -27.37 36.26 -5.09
N VAL A 449 -27.32 35.66 -3.89
CA VAL A 449 -26.88 36.35 -2.67
C VAL A 449 -25.37 36.60 -2.70
N ILE A 450 -24.56 35.59 -3.04
CA ILE A 450 -23.09 35.76 -3.20
C ILE A 450 -22.79 36.85 -4.23
N ARG A 451 -23.47 36.85 -5.38
CA ARG A 451 -23.34 37.89 -6.41
C ARG A 451 -23.74 39.27 -5.89
N LEU A 452 -24.84 39.39 -5.15
CA LEU A 452 -25.30 40.65 -4.59
C LEU A 452 -24.29 41.23 -3.59
N HIS A 453 -23.83 40.42 -2.61
CA HIS A 453 -22.87 40.87 -1.60
C HIS A 453 -21.50 41.19 -2.21
N GLY A 454 -21.06 40.43 -3.23
CA GLY A 454 -19.86 40.76 -4.01
C GLY A 454 -19.98 42.10 -4.75
N LEU A 455 -21.05 42.30 -5.53
CA LEU A 455 -21.26 43.58 -6.24
C LEU A 455 -21.42 44.78 -5.27
N GLN A 456 -22.00 44.56 -4.08
CA GLN A 456 -22.03 45.57 -3.01
C GLN A 456 -20.63 45.88 -2.44
N ARG A 457 -19.72 44.90 -2.39
CA ARG A 457 -18.31 45.12 -2.01
C ARG A 457 -17.54 45.93 -3.07
N MET A 458 -18.01 45.93 -4.32
CA MET A 458 -17.50 46.76 -5.43
C MET A 458 -18.07 48.19 -5.46
N GLU A 459 -19.07 48.53 -4.63
CA GLU A 459 -19.58 49.91 -4.53
C GLU A 459 -18.50 50.85 -4.00
N VAL A 460 -18.24 51.93 -4.74
CA VAL A 460 -17.44 53.07 -4.27
C VAL A 460 -18.39 54.19 -3.84
N PRO A 461 -18.63 54.40 -2.53
CA PRO A 461 -19.47 55.50 -2.05
C PRO A 461 -18.71 56.82 -2.06
N PHE A 462 -19.30 57.86 -2.65
CA PHE A 462 -18.72 59.18 -2.82
C PHE A 462 -19.71 60.29 -2.43
N ILE A 463 -19.18 61.45 -2.05
CA ILE A 463 -19.96 62.69 -1.92
C ILE A 463 -19.68 63.57 -3.14
N ASP A 464 -20.76 64.10 -3.70
CA ASP A 464 -20.76 65.03 -4.82
C ASP A 464 -21.00 66.46 -4.32
N PHE A 465 -19.95 67.28 -4.33
CA PHE A 465 -20.02 68.68 -3.89
C PHE A 465 -20.46 69.64 -5.02
N GLY A 466 -20.78 69.14 -6.23
CA GLY A 466 -21.49 69.90 -7.25
C GLY A 466 -23.00 70.00 -6.98
N GLY A 467 -23.54 69.15 -6.10
CA GLY A 467 -24.93 69.24 -5.64
C GLY A 467 -25.15 70.28 -4.54
N LYS A 468 -26.42 70.54 -4.19
CA LYS A 468 -26.81 71.40 -3.05
C LYS A 468 -26.59 70.72 -1.70
N ILE A 469 -25.33 70.47 -1.33
CA ILE A 469 -24.97 70.03 0.02
C ILE A 469 -25.35 71.11 1.04
N LYS A 470 -25.93 70.71 2.17
CA LYS A 470 -26.40 71.66 3.20
C LYS A 470 -25.30 71.96 4.21
N ASN A 471 -25.32 73.17 4.79
CA ASN A 471 -24.40 73.57 5.86
C ASN A 471 -24.39 72.59 7.05
N GLN A 472 -25.52 71.94 7.34
CA GLN A 472 -25.61 70.90 8.37
C GLN A 472 -24.84 69.61 8.01
N GLU A 473 -24.81 69.24 6.73
CA GLU A 473 -24.11 68.06 6.22
C GLU A 473 -22.59 68.33 6.19
N VAL A 474 -22.19 69.54 5.79
CA VAL A 474 -20.80 70.03 5.93
C VAL A 474 -20.35 70.06 7.40
N ALA A 475 -21.19 70.51 8.32
CA ALA A 475 -20.87 70.49 9.75
C ALA A 475 -20.66 69.06 10.30
N ARG A 476 -21.50 68.10 9.89
CA ARG A 476 -21.32 66.68 10.24
C ARG A 476 -20.05 66.08 9.65
N LEU A 477 -19.69 66.43 8.42
CA LEU A 477 -18.42 66.00 7.82
C LEU A 477 -17.21 66.52 8.59
N VAL A 478 -17.20 67.78 9.02
CA VAL A 478 -16.12 68.33 9.85
C VAL A 478 -16.08 67.66 11.22
N ALA A 479 -17.24 67.41 11.85
CA ALA A 479 -17.32 66.66 13.10
C ALA A 479 -16.86 65.19 12.96
N ALA A 480 -17.02 64.60 11.76
CA ALA A 480 -16.51 63.28 11.39
C ALA A 480 -15.00 63.26 11.09
N GLY A 481 -14.28 64.39 11.24
CA GLY A 481 -12.84 64.49 11.03
C GLY A 481 -12.41 64.95 9.63
N ALA A 482 -13.35 65.21 8.70
CA ALA A 482 -12.99 65.73 7.38
C ALA A 482 -12.40 67.15 7.48
N ARG A 483 -11.24 67.36 6.87
CA ARG A 483 -10.53 68.65 6.92
C ARG A 483 -11.33 69.73 6.20
N ARG A 484 -11.79 70.75 6.93
CA ARG A 484 -12.63 71.85 6.42
C ARG A 484 -12.13 72.45 5.09
N ARG A 485 -10.83 72.77 4.99
CA ARG A 485 -10.17 73.28 3.75
C ARG A 485 -10.35 72.36 2.53
N VAL A 486 -10.40 71.05 2.71
CA VAL A 486 -10.62 70.08 1.62
C VAL A 486 -12.09 70.13 1.18
N ILE A 487 -13.03 70.21 2.12
CA ILE A 487 -14.45 70.38 1.81
C ILE A 487 -14.71 71.68 1.05
N ASP A 488 -14.18 72.81 1.53
CA ASP A 488 -14.37 74.10 0.87
C ASP A 488 -13.81 74.12 -0.56
N SER A 489 -12.62 73.54 -0.77
CA SER A 489 -12.03 73.38 -2.11
C SER A 489 -12.77 72.39 -3.01
N LEU A 490 -13.53 71.44 -2.46
CA LEU A 490 -14.39 70.54 -3.23
C LEU A 490 -15.71 71.23 -3.62
N ILE A 491 -16.29 72.05 -2.74
CA ILE A 491 -17.48 72.87 -3.04
C ILE A 491 -17.16 73.88 -4.14
N GLU A 492 -16.06 74.63 -3.99
CA GLU A 492 -15.62 75.63 -4.97
C GLU A 492 -15.42 75.04 -6.37
N ARG A 493 -14.94 73.79 -6.45
CA ARG A 493 -14.63 73.08 -7.70
C ARG A 493 -15.72 72.12 -8.16
N GLN A 494 -16.87 72.06 -7.47
CA GLN A 494 -17.96 71.11 -7.73
C GLN A 494 -17.47 69.64 -7.82
N GLY A 495 -16.49 69.30 -6.98
CA GLY A 495 -15.75 68.04 -7.03
C GLY A 495 -16.46 66.86 -6.36
N LYS A 496 -16.08 65.64 -6.77
CA LYS A 496 -16.50 64.40 -6.12
C LYS A 496 -15.33 63.82 -5.32
N ILE A 497 -15.62 63.19 -4.18
CA ILE A 497 -14.61 62.44 -3.41
C ILE A 497 -15.23 61.21 -2.73
N GLU A 498 -14.47 60.13 -2.73
CA GLU A 498 -14.81 58.88 -2.04
C GLU A 498 -14.87 59.09 -0.52
N LEU A 499 -15.85 58.49 0.16
CA LEU A 499 -15.93 58.52 1.62
C LEU A 499 -14.67 57.97 2.28
N ALA A 500 -14.05 56.94 1.69
CA ALA A 500 -12.79 56.36 2.16
C ALA A 500 -11.61 57.35 2.15
N LYS A 501 -11.61 58.30 1.20
CA LYS A 501 -10.57 59.35 1.06
C LYS A 501 -10.87 60.59 1.90
N LEU A 502 -12.14 60.85 2.20
CA LEU A 502 -12.58 62.02 3.00
C LEU A 502 -12.63 61.75 4.52
N LEU A 503 -13.01 60.54 4.92
CA LEU A 503 -13.29 60.12 6.31
C LEU A 503 -12.45 58.90 6.77
N GLY A 504 -11.52 58.42 5.95
CA GLY A 504 -10.75 57.20 6.22
C GLY A 504 -11.53 55.90 5.95
N LYS A 505 -10.90 54.75 6.20
CA LYS A 505 -11.39 53.41 5.77
C LYS A 505 -12.85 53.13 6.13
N ASN A 506 -13.32 53.58 7.29
CA ASN A 506 -14.69 53.32 7.77
C ASN A 506 -15.70 54.39 7.32
N GLY A 507 -15.35 55.22 6.32
CA GLY A 507 -16.13 56.39 5.91
C GLY A 507 -17.60 56.13 5.55
N LYS A 508 -17.94 54.95 5.00
CA LYS A 508 -19.35 54.55 4.75
C LYS A 508 -20.14 54.48 6.07
N GLN A 509 -19.65 53.68 7.02
CA GLN A 509 -20.25 53.51 8.36
C GLN A 509 -20.36 54.84 9.13
N ILE A 510 -19.36 55.71 9.01
CA ILE A 510 -19.37 57.05 9.64
C ILE A 510 -20.45 57.94 9.00
N ALA A 511 -20.58 57.91 7.67
CA ALA A 511 -21.63 58.64 6.95
C ALA A 511 -23.03 58.09 7.28
N ASP A 512 -23.20 56.77 7.32
CA ASP A 512 -24.46 56.11 7.71
C ASP A 512 -24.89 56.53 9.12
N SER A 513 -23.97 56.41 10.10
CA SER A 513 -24.20 56.75 11.50
C SER A 513 -24.60 58.22 11.70
N LEU A 514 -23.90 59.14 11.04
CA LEU A 514 -24.17 60.58 11.09
C LEU A 514 -25.28 61.04 10.12
N ARG A 515 -25.88 60.11 9.36
CA ARG A 515 -26.87 60.38 8.30
C ARG A 515 -26.40 61.46 7.32
N ILE A 516 -25.13 61.37 6.91
CA ILE A 516 -24.54 62.21 5.86
C ILE A 516 -24.92 61.59 4.51
N PRO A 517 -25.58 62.33 3.60
CA PRO A 517 -25.94 61.78 2.31
C PRO A 517 -24.69 61.55 1.45
N TYR A 518 -24.63 60.39 0.80
CA TYR A 518 -23.65 60.04 -0.22
C TYR A 518 -24.34 59.36 -1.39
N LEU A 519 -23.65 59.27 -2.52
CA LEU A 519 -24.05 58.49 -3.68
C LEU A 519 -23.17 57.24 -3.75
N THR A 520 -23.72 56.12 -4.16
CA THR A 520 -22.91 55.03 -4.74
C THR A 520 -22.98 55.14 -6.26
N ASP A 521 -21.92 54.76 -6.96
CA ASP A 521 -21.99 54.61 -8.42
C ASP A 521 -22.76 53.32 -8.72
N SER A 522 -24.09 53.41 -8.73
CA SER A 522 -25.01 52.28 -8.69
C SER A 522 -25.05 51.57 -10.05
N MET A 523 -24.06 50.73 -10.31
CA MET A 523 -24.12 49.72 -11.36
C MET A 523 -25.43 48.94 -11.26
N ARG A 524 -26.20 48.86 -12.34
CA ARG A 524 -27.49 48.12 -12.35
C ARG A 524 -27.23 46.62 -12.16
N PHE A 525 -27.37 46.16 -10.92
CA PHE A 525 -27.03 44.80 -10.47
C PHE A 525 -27.76 43.67 -11.23
N ASP A 526 -28.90 44.00 -11.86
CA ASP A 526 -29.73 43.07 -12.66
C ASP A 526 -29.01 42.49 -13.91
N SER A 527 -27.95 43.14 -14.40
CA SER A 527 -27.19 42.63 -15.54
C SER A 527 -26.18 41.56 -15.11
N LEU A 528 -26.37 40.32 -15.56
CA LEU A 528 -25.37 39.24 -15.45
C LEU A 528 -24.07 39.55 -16.22
N GLY A 529 -24.07 40.54 -17.13
CA GLY A 529 -22.88 40.97 -17.86
C GLY A 529 -21.80 41.63 -16.99
N LEU A 530 -22.15 42.13 -15.80
CA LEU A 530 -21.19 42.66 -14.84
C LEU A 530 -20.45 41.52 -14.13
N ALA A 531 -19.11 41.52 -14.16
CA ALA A 531 -18.31 40.54 -13.44
C ALA A 531 -18.19 40.88 -11.94
N VAL A 532 -18.34 39.88 -11.07
CA VAL A 532 -18.00 40.02 -9.65
C VAL A 532 -16.51 39.75 -9.50
N GLN A 533 -15.74 40.76 -9.11
CA GLN A 533 -14.27 40.68 -8.97
C GLN A 533 -13.79 40.90 -7.52
N SER A 534 -14.71 41.08 -6.58
CA SER A 534 -14.40 41.36 -5.17
C SER A 534 -14.26 40.12 -4.28
N ILE A 535 -14.27 38.92 -4.85
CA ILE A 535 -14.24 37.64 -4.13
C ILE A 535 -13.03 36.88 -4.67
N ASP A 536 -11.88 36.98 -4.01
CA ASP A 536 -10.64 36.36 -4.48
C ASP A 536 -10.78 34.83 -4.53
N VAL A 537 -11.42 34.24 -3.52
CA VAL A 537 -11.69 32.79 -3.43
C VAL A 537 -13.14 32.46 -3.09
N LEU A 538 -13.67 31.40 -3.71
CA LEU A 538 -14.94 30.78 -3.34
C LEU A 538 -14.68 29.35 -2.87
N PHE A 539 -14.93 29.06 -1.60
CA PHE A 539 -14.73 27.73 -1.02
C PHE A 539 -16.02 26.89 -1.07
N ALA A 540 -15.94 25.73 -1.71
CA ALA A 540 -17.04 24.81 -1.94
C ALA A 540 -16.71 23.38 -1.45
N PRO A 541 -16.87 23.10 -0.14
CA PRO A 541 -16.73 21.75 0.41
C PRO A 541 -17.98 20.91 0.08
N ILE A 542 -18.03 20.39 -1.15
CA ILE A 542 -19.15 19.58 -1.66
C ILE A 542 -19.20 18.20 -1.01
N SER A 543 -20.39 17.58 -0.93
CA SER A 543 -20.58 16.25 -0.31
C SER A 543 -20.61 15.09 -1.32
N SER A 544 -20.44 15.36 -2.62
CA SER A 544 -20.32 14.37 -3.70
C SER A 544 -19.64 14.99 -4.93
N SER A 545 -18.85 14.22 -5.67
CA SER A 545 -18.24 14.65 -6.95
C SER A 545 -19.28 15.02 -8.01
N GLU A 546 -20.51 14.52 -7.91
CA GLU A 546 -21.63 14.90 -8.79
C GLU A 546 -22.00 16.40 -8.66
N GLU A 547 -21.67 17.05 -7.52
CA GLU A 547 -21.96 18.47 -7.29
C GLU A 547 -20.95 19.40 -8.01
N ILE A 548 -19.81 18.89 -8.51
CA ILE A 548 -18.77 19.64 -9.24
C ILE A 548 -19.37 20.43 -10.42
N GLY A 549 -20.18 19.74 -11.24
CA GLY A 549 -20.83 20.35 -12.41
C GLY A 549 -21.84 21.43 -12.04
N VAL A 550 -22.58 21.22 -10.93
CA VAL A 550 -23.58 22.17 -10.42
C VAL A 550 -22.91 23.44 -9.91
N VAL A 551 -21.94 23.32 -8.99
CA VAL A 551 -21.24 24.48 -8.41
C VAL A 551 -20.49 25.24 -9.50
N GLY A 552 -19.69 24.54 -10.32
CA GLY A 552 -18.89 25.18 -11.38
C GLY A 552 -19.74 25.94 -12.40
N SER A 553 -20.83 25.34 -12.89
CA SER A 553 -21.71 25.99 -13.86
C SER A 553 -22.36 27.26 -13.31
N HIS A 554 -22.74 27.26 -12.02
CA HIS A 554 -23.31 28.44 -11.37
C HIS A 554 -22.29 29.57 -11.17
N VAL A 555 -21.02 29.28 -10.85
CA VAL A 555 -19.93 30.29 -10.80
C VAL A 555 -19.85 31.07 -12.12
N LYS A 556 -19.89 30.36 -13.27
CA LYS A 556 -19.86 30.99 -14.59
C LYS A 556 -21.18 31.68 -14.95
N LEU A 557 -22.33 31.07 -14.67
CA LEU A 557 -23.66 31.64 -14.94
C LEU A 557 -23.87 32.98 -14.22
N PHE A 558 -23.40 33.09 -12.98
CA PHE A 558 -23.46 34.32 -12.18
C PHE A 558 -22.25 35.25 -12.37
N ASN A 559 -21.39 34.97 -13.36
CA ASN A 559 -20.25 35.79 -13.76
C ASN A 559 -19.38 36.22 -12.56
N ILE A 560 -19.02 35.24 -11.73
CA ILE A 560 -18.14 35.43 -10.56
C ILE A 560 -16.71 35.08 -10.98
N GLN A 561 -15.82 36.07 -10.96
CA GLN A 561 -14.40 35.93 -11.31
C GLN A 561 -13.62 35.72 -10.01
N THR A 562 -13.49 34.45 -9.63
CA THR A 562 -12.94 34.00 -8.34
C THR A 562 -12.14 32.71 -8.53
N GLN A 563 -11.14 32.45 -7.69
CA GLN A 563 -10.49 31.15 -7.63
C GLN A 563 -11.37 30.18 -6.83
N LEU A 564 -11.91 29.18 -7.53
CA LEU A 564 -12.71 28.12 -6.92
C LEU A 564 -11.80 27.19 -6.10
N LEU A 565 -12.18 26.95 -4.84
CA LEU A 565 -11.48 26.10 -3.88
C LEU A 565 -12.40 24.95 -3.40
N GLY A 566 -11.86 23.74 -3.24
CA GLY A 566 -12.64 22.55 -2.90
C GLY A 566 -11.98 21.57 -1.91
N THR A 567 -12.75 20.55 -1.54
CA THR A 567 -12.35 19.40 -0.71
C THR A 567 -11.94 18.18 -1.53
N GLN A 568 -11.64 17.06 -0.86
CA GLN A 568 -11.27 15.76 -1.45
C GLN A 568 -12.29 15.25 -2.48
N ASP A 569 -13.56 15.62 -2.32
CA ASP A 569 -14.70 15.24 -3.14
C ASP A 569 -14.62 15.83 -4.56
N TRP A 570 -13.72 16.81 -4.77
CA TRP A 570 -13.32 17.32 -6.10
C TRP A 570 -12.28 16.44 -6.81
N ASN A 571 -11.67 15.44 -6.15
CA ASN A 571 -10.57 14.63 -6.67
C ASN A 571 -11.02 13.52 -7.65
N GLU A 572 -12.06 13.76 -8.44
CA GLU A 572 -12.57 12.84 -9.47
C GLU A 572 -12.30 13.41 -10.87
N VAL A 573 -11.30 12.84 -11.54
CA VAL A 573 -10.77 13.34 -12.82
C VAL A 573 -11.79 13.29 -13.97
N ASN A 574 -12.73 12.34 -13.94
CA ASN A 574 -13.73 12.18 -14.99
C ASN A 574 -14.79 13.30 -14.92
N GLU A 575 -15.30 13.58 -13.71
CA GLU A 575 -16.24 14.69 -13.48
C GLU A 575 -15.60 16.05 -13.76
N LEU A 576 -14.32 16.21 -13.39
CA LEU A 576 -13.54 17.41 -13.71
C LEU A 576 -13.35 17.62 -15.21
N ASP A 577 -13.00 16.58 -16.00
CA ASP A 577 -12.85 16.75 -17.46
C ASP A 577 -14.18 16.91 -18.19
N GLN A 578 -15.25 16.25 -17.73
CA GLN A 578 -16.61 16.47 -18.23
C GLN A 578 -17.05 17.93 -18.04
N HIS A 579 -16.78 18.51 -16.87
CA HIS A 579 -17.20 19.87 -16.51
C HIS A 579 -16.12 20.95 -16.72
N ARG A 580 -14.97 20.62 -17.33
CA ARG A 580 -13.77 21.48 -17.47
C ARG A 580 -14.02 22.93 -17.93
N GLN A 581 -15.03 23.16 -18.78
CA GLN A 581 -15.43 24.50 -19.23
C GLN A 581 -15.82 25.45 -18.09
N TYR A 582 -16.19 24.89 -16.94
CA TYR A 582 -16.54 25.59 -15.73
C TYR A 582 -15.44 25.52 -14.67
N VAL A 583 -14.70 24.40 -14.57
CA VAL A 583 -13.82 24.07 -13.43
C VAL A 583 -12.32 23.94 -13.75
N ASP A 584 -11.85 24.19 -14.99
CA ASP A 584 -10.40 24.25 -15.24
C ASP A 584 -9.73 25.34 -14.37
N ASN A 585 -8.61 24.99 -13.75
CA ASN A 585 -7.90 25.70 -12.67
C ASN A 585 -8.51 25.60 -11.26
N VAL A 586 -9.55 24.80 -11.01
CA VAL A 586 -10.01 24.53 -9.62
C VAL A 586 -8.88 23.92 -8.79
N ILE A 587 -8.75 24.38 -7.54
CA ILE A 587 -7.76 23.91 -6.56
C ILE A 587 -8.51 23.25 -5.41
N PHE A 588 -8.02 22.11 -4.91
CA PHE A 588 -8.68 21.39 -3.84
C PHE A 588 -7.70 20.61 -2.95
N SER A 589 -8.09 20.41 -1.70
CA SER A 589 -7.35 19.54 -0.78
C SER A 589 -7.60 18.06 -1.09
N SER A 590 -6.60 17.21 -0.88
CA SER A 590 -6.79 15.76 -0.74
C SER A 590 -5.91 15.21 0.38
N ASP A 591 -6.44 14.23 1.12
CA ASP A 591 -5.64 13.37 2.01
C ASP A 591 -4.83 12.32 1.23
N THR A 592 -5.15 12.15 -0.06
CA THR A 592 -4.72 11.05 -0.91
C THR A 592 -4.21 11.59 -2.25
N TYR A 593 -2.89 11.46 -2.44
CA TYR A 593 -2.22 11.75 -3.71
C TYR A 593 -1.08 10.76 -3.92
N VAL A 594 -0.95 10.22 -5.13
CA VAL A 594 0.08 9.25 -5.49
C VAL A 594 0.69 9.66 -6.82
N ASP A 595 1.99 9.98 -6.84
CA ASP A 595 2.71 10.05 -8.12
C ASP A 595 3.08 8.65 -8.57
N ASN A 596 2.39 8.16 -9.61
CA ASN A 596 2.68 6.88 -10.23
C ASN A 596 4.09 6.81 -10.87
N ASN A 597 4.78 7.96 -11.00
CA ASN A 597 6.15 8.07 -11.48
C ASN A 597 7.21 8.07 -10.37
N ASP A 598 6.82 8.09 -9.09
CA ASP A 598 7.77 8.01 -7.98
C ASP A 598 8.47 6.62 -7.96
N PRO A 599 9.82 6.56 -7.87
CA PRO A 599 10.53 5.29 -7.80
C PRO A 599 10.16 4.42 -6.59
N GLY A 600 9.86 5.03 -5.44
CA GLY A 600 9.45 4.33 -4.22
C GLY A 600 8.07 3.68 -4.37
N TYR A 601 7.07 4.43 -4.84
CA TYR A 601 5.75 3.91 -5.14
C TYR A 601 5.78 2.84 -6.22
N ARG A 602 6.56 2.99 -7.31
CA ARG A 602 6.71 1.92 -8.31
C ARG A 602 7.31 0.64 -7.72
N ALA A 603 8.34 0.77 -6.86
CA ALA A 603 8.94 -0.38 -6.19
C ALA A 603 7.96 -1.06 -5.21
N PHE A 604 7.19 -0.28 -4.45
CA PHE A 604 6.12 -0.77 -3.60
C PHE A 604 5.02 -1.48 -4.41
N ALA A 605 4.51 -0.86 -5.47
CA ALA A 605 3.44 -1.41 -6.29
C ALA A 605 3.84 -2.75 -6.93
N ALA A 606 5.07 -2.87 -7.43
CA ALA A 606 5.60 -4.13 -7.97
C ALA A 606 5.70 -5.24 -6.91
N LYS A 607 6.17 -4.91 -5.69
CA LYS A 607 6.18 -5.85 -4.54
C LYS A 607 4.76 -6.27 -4.16
N PHE A 608 3.86 -5.30 -4.02
CA PHE A 608 2.47 -5.53 -3.63
C PHE A 608 1.76 -6.42 -4.65
N GLN A 609 1.88 -6.14 -5.95
CA GLN A 609 1.33 -6.96 -7.03
C GLN A 609 1.86 -8.39 -6.98
N LYS A 610 3.18 -8.57 -6.81
CA LYS A 610 3.79 -9.91 -6.68
C LYS A 610 3.25 -10.70 -5.47
N ALA A 611 2.94 -10.02 -4.37
CA ALA A 611 2.38 -10.64 -3.17
C ALA A 611 0.85 -10.85 -3.22
N ASN A 612 0.12 -10.07 -4.03
CA ASN A 612 -1.35 -10.00 -4.01
C ASN A 612 -1.99 -10.40 -5.35
N ASN A 613 -1.50 -11.47 -6.00
CA ASN A 613 -2.06 -12.01 -7.24
C ASN A 613 -2.24 -10.96 -8.36
N ASN A 614 -1.24 -10.09 -8.53
CA ASN A 614 -1.23 -8.94 -9.46
C ASN A 614 -2.31 -7.87 -9.24
N ARG A 615 -3.08 -7.91 -8.14
CA ARG A 615 -3.96 -6.78 -7.74
C ARG A 615 -3.10 -5.53 -7.53
N LYS A 616 -3.55 -4.39 -8.08
CA LYS A 616 -2.95 -3.07 -7.77
C LYS A 616 -3.22 -2.71 -6.30
N PRO A 617 -2.32 -1.96 -5.63
CA PRO A 617 -2.63 -1.42 -4.31
C PRO A 617 -3.80 -0.44 -4.41
N SER A 618 -4.66 -0.44 -3.39
CA SER A 618 -5.75 0.53 -3.25
C SER A 618 -5.34 1.70 -2.35
N THR A 619 -6.19 2.74 -2.30
CA THR A 619 -6.05 3.84 -1.35
C THR A 619 -6.06 3.33 0.11
N ASN A 620 -6.94 2.38 0.45
CA ASN A 620 -6.99 1.75 1.78
C ASN A 620 -5.66 1.04 2.11
N THR A 621 -5.07 0.35 1.13
CA THR A 621 -3.76 -0.31 1.27
C THR A 621 -2.66 0.70 1.63
N LEU A 622 -2.66 1.87 0.99
CA LEU A 622 -1.65 2.91 1.19
C LEU A 622 -1.79 3.60 2.56
N PHE A 623 -3.02 3.94 2.99
CA PHE A 623 -3.29 4.41 4.35
C PHE A 623 -2.71 3.46 5.40
N ALA A 624 -2.96 2.15 5.23
CA ALA A 624 -2.52 1.11 6.17
C ALA A 624 -1.00 0.90 6.16
N TYR A 625 -0.40 0.85 4.97
CA TYR A 625 1.04 0.69 4.79
C TYR A 625 1.80 1.85 5.43
N ASP A 626 1.47 3.10 5.12
CA ASP A 626 2.23 4.25 5.65
C ASP A 626 2.11 4.39 7.17
N VAL A 627 0.92 4.13 7.75
CA VAL A 627 0.73 4.10 9.21
C VAL A 627 1.55 2.99 9.87
N MET A 628 1.57 1.79 9.28
CA MET A 628 2.39 0.70 9.80
C MET A 628 3.89 0.99 9.65
N LYS A 629 4.35 1.55 8.52
CA LYS A 629 5.76 1.97 8.34
C LYS A 629 6.16 3.06 9.34
N PHE A 630 5.27 3.99 9.67
CA PHE A 630 5.49 4.99 10.71
C PHE A 630 5.65 4.35 12.11
N VAL A 631 4.73 3.46 12.52
CA VAL A 631 4.83 2.72 13.79
C VAL A 631 6.11 1.87 13.84
N ALA A 632 6.46 1.20 12.73
CA ALA A 632 7.70 0.44 12.60
C ALA A 632 8.96 1.33 12.68
N ASN A 633 8.91 2.57 12.19
CA ASN A 633 10.00 3.55 12.34
C ASN A 633 10.18 3.97 13.81
N VAL A 634 9.07 4.18 14.53
CA VAL A 634 9.08 4.46 15.98
C VAL A 634 9.69 3.29 16.76
N VAL A 635 9.28 2.04 16.49
CA VAL A 635 9.87 0.85 17.10
C VAL A 635 11.36 0.70 16.76
N ARG A 636 11.77 0.95 15.51
CA ARG A 636 13.18 0.90 15.08
C ARG A 636 14.09 1.87 15.83
N ARG A 637 13.54 2.98 16.35
CA ARG A 637 14.24 3.95 17.20
C ARG A 637 14.34 3.53 18.68
N GLY A 638 13.93 2.30 19.03
CA GLY A 638 14.00 1.75 20.39
C GLY A 638 12.74 1.92 21.23
N ALA A 639 11.63 2.44 20.68
CA ALA A 639 10.36 2.53 21.39
C ALA A 639 9.64 1.17 21.38
N THR A 640 10.00 0.28 22.32
CA THR A 640 9.56 -1.13 22.34
C THR A 640 8.39 -1.42 23.29
N SER A 641 7.89 -0.45 24.06
CA SER A 641 6.79 -0.62 25.01
C SER A 641 5.64 0.34 24.74
N ARG A 642 4.43 0.00 25.22
CA ARG A 642 3.20 0.81 25.11
C ARG A 642 3.43 2.30 25.41
N ASN A 643 4.06 2.58 26.56
CA ASN A 643 4.38 3.95 27.00
C ASN A 643 5.48 4.60 26.16
N ALA A 644 6.51 3.86 25.75
CA ALA A 644 7.58 4.39 24.91
C ALA A 644 7.06 4.80 23.52
N ILE A 645 6.22 3.96 22.90
CA ILE A 645 5.59 4.24 21.60
C ILE A 645 4.68 5.47 21.72
N ALA A 646 3.76 5.49 22.69
CA ALA A 646 2.86 6.63 22.91
C ALA A 646 3.60 7.96 23.20
N ALA A 647 4.74 7.91 23.90
CA ALA A 647 5.56 9.08 24.18
C ALA A 647 6.48 9.51 23.01
N ALA A 648 6.71 8.62 22.03
CA ALA A 648 7.57 8.87 20.86
C ALA A 648 6.78 9.35 19.64
N ILE A 649 5.56 8.84 19.39
CA ILE A 649 4.70 9.25 18.28
C ILE A 649 4.57 10.79 18.17
N PRO A 650 4.19 11.54 19.22
CA PRO A 650 4.00 13.00 19.15
C PRO A 650 5.30 13.81 19.21
N LYS A 651 6.45 13.15 19.09
CA LYS A 651 7.80 13.75 19.02
C LYS A 651 8.57 13.31 17.77
N THR A 652 7.97 12.46 16.95
CA THR A 652 8.59 11.95 15.74
C THR A 652 8.42 12.97 14.62
N ALA A 653 9.52 13.34 13.97
CA ALA A 653 9.52 14.28 12.85
C ALA A 653 8.64 13.75 11.69
N PRO A 654 8.03 14.63 10.86
CA PRO A 654 7.12 14.23 9.80
C PRO A 654 7.68 13.12 8.91
N TYR A 655 6.94 12.02 8.79
CA TYR A 655 7.30 10.86 7.99
C TYR A 655 6.68 10.98 6.59
N VAL A 656 7.52 11.00 5.56
CA VAL A 656 7.05 11.00 4.16
C VAL A 656 6.66 9.58 3.77
N GLY A 657 5.37 9.31 3.68
CA GLY A 657 4.80 8.08 3.15
C GLY A 657 4.59 8.13 1.63
N LEU A 658 3.97 7.07 1.10
CA LEU A 658 3.65 6.92 -0.33
C LEU A 658 2.41 7.69 -0.78
N HIS A 659 1.42 7.90 0.11
CA HIS A 659 0.20 8.67 -0.22
C HIS A 659 0.08 10.02 0.51
N THR A 660 0.72 10.14 1.67
CA THR A 660 0.69 11.37 2.49
C THR A 660 1.91 11.47 3.38
N THR A 661 2.12 12.64 3.98
CA THR A 661 3.07 12.83 5.09
C THR A 661 2.31 12.61 6.40
N LEU A 662 2.90 11.85 7.32
CA LEU A 662 2.34 11.59 8.65
C LEU A 662 3.10 12.39 9.71
N SER A 663 2.39 13.27 10.41
CA SER A 663 2.85 13.96 11.62
C SER A 663 1.83 13.75 12.73
N PHE A 664 2.30 13.58 13.96
CA PHE A 664 1.43 13.45 15.14
C PHE A 664 1.82 14.41 16.26
N LEU A 665 2.51 15.51 15.92
CA LEU A 665 2.71 16.64 16.82
C LEU A 665 1.35 17.10 17.40
N PRO A 666 1.32 17.80 18.55
CA PRO A 666 0.06 18.26 19.16
C PRO A 666 -0.85 18.97 18.13
N PRO A 667 -2.10 18.51 17.92
CA PRO A 667 -2.94 17.78 18.87
C PRO A 667 -2.97 16.23 18.77
N ARG A 668 -2.06 15.58 18.02
CA ARG A 668 -2.10 14.13 17.62
C ARG A 668 -3.08 13.79 16.47
N VAL A 669 -3.56 14.80 15.76
CA VAL A 669 -4.21 14.66 14.44
C VAL A 669 -3.17 14.99 13.38
N ASN A 670 -3.18 14.28 12.24
CA ASN A 670 -2.29 14.60 11.15
C ASN A 670 -2.59 15.99 10.55
N GLY A 671 -1.64 16.91 10.71
CA GLY A 671 -1.74 18.28 10.18
C GLY A 671 -1.39 18.41 8.69
N PHE A 672 -0.93 17.35 8.03
CA PHE A 672 -0.51 17.39 6.64
C PHE A 672 -1.66 17.12 5.67
N LEU A 673 -1.87 18.03 4.72
CA LEU A 673 -2.90 17.91 3.68
C LEU A 673 -2.32 18.31 2.32
N THR A 674 -2.48 17.46 1.29
CA THR A 674 -1.95 17.75 -0.05
C THR A 674 -2.89 18.69 -0.80
N VAL A 675 -2.34 19.66 -1.52
CA VAL A 675 -3.12 20.59 -2.36
C VAL A 675 -2.91 20.25 -3.83
N LEU A 676 -4.02 20.00 -4.51
CA LEU A 676 -4.11 19.58 -5.91
C LEU A 676 -4.76 20.68 -6.75
N GLN A 677 -4.38 20.77 -8.03
CA GLN A 677 -5.06 21.59 -9.02
C GLN A 677 -5.45 20.72 -10.21
N PHE A 678 -6.69 20.87 -10.69
CA PHE A 678 -7.10 20.37 -12.00
C PHE A 678 -6.85 21.44 -13.06
N LYS A 679 -5.99 21.16 -14.03
CA LYS A 679 -5.63 22.08 -15.10
C LYS A 679 -5.21 21.34 -16.36
N ASN A 680 -5.67 21.78 -17.53
CA ASN A 680 -5.36 21.16 -18.83
C ASN A 680 -5.66 19.64 -18.85
N ARG A 681 -6.82 19.25 -18.31
CA ARG A 681 -7.27 17.84 -18.17
C ARG A 681 -6.43 16.92 -17.27
N ALA A 682 -5.60 17.49 -16.38
CA ALA A 682 -4.79 16.72 -15.45
C ALA A 682 -4.91 17.27 -14.02
N ILE A 683 -5.02 16.36 -13.04
CA ILE A 683 -4.85 16.68 -11.62
C ILE A 683 -3.35 16.66 -11.32
N LYS A 684 -2.83 17.70 -10.67
CA LYS A 684 -1.42 17.82 -10.27
C LYS A 684 -1.30 18.30 -8.83
N LYS A 685 -0.35 17.75 -8.08
CA LYS A 685 0.07 18.33 -6.79
C LYS A 685 0.76 19.67 -7.04
N ILE A 686 0.22 20.73 -6.43
CA ILE A 686 0.79 22.09 -6.47
C ILE A 686 1.42 22.49 -5.14
N GLY A 687 1.05 21.82 -4.05
CA GLY A 687 1.59 22.10 -2.73
C GLY A 687 1.15 21.09 -1.68
N GLN A 688 1.48 21.40 -0.43
CA GLN A 688 1.06 20.66 0.76
C GLN A 688 1.04 21.66 1.92
N ILE A 689 0.02 21.60 2.76
CA ILE A 689 -0.08 22.40 3.99
C ILE A 689 0.32 21.52 5.17
N ASP A 690 1.00 22.12 6.14
CA ASP A 690 1.35 21.53 7.43
C ASP A 690 0.77 22.39 8.56
N LEU A 691 -0.32 21.92 9.16
CA LEU A 691 -0.94 22.53 10.35
C LEU A 691 -0.41 21.94 11.67
N SER A 692 0.62 21.09 11.63
CA SER A 692 1.21 20.47 12.82
C SER A 692 2.27 21.35 13.51
N LEU A 693 2.57 22.51 12.92
CA LEU A 693 3.31 23.62 13.54
C LEU A 693 2.34 24.76 13.91
N PRO A 694 2.49 25.40 15.09
CA PRO A 694 1.70 26.58 15.41
C PRO A 694 2.05 27.74 14.46
N THR A 695 1.05 28.54 14.11
CA THR A 695 1.28 29.79 13.37
C THR A 695 2.13 30.75 14.22
N PRO A 696 3.23 31.32 13.67
CA PRO A 696 4.13 32.21 14.41
C PRO A 696 3.50 33.58 14.73
#